data_AF-A0AAZ1XMR3-F1
#
_entry.id   AF-A0AAZ1XMR3-F1
#
_cell.length_a   1.000
_cell.length_b   1.000
_cell.length_c   1.000
_cell.angle_alpha   90.00
_cell.angle_beta   90.00
_cell.angle_gamma   90.00
#
_symmetry.space_group_name_H-M   'P 1'
#
loop_
_entity.id
_entity.type
_entity.pdbx_description
1 polymer ?
#
loop_
_entity_poly.entity_id
_entity_poly.type
_entity_poly.pdbx_seq_one_letter_code
_entity_poly.pdbx_strand_id
1 'polypeptide(L)'
;MMESLGKLAFDQLQKGNLIFYESDLTECGIDIRAASVYSGVFTQIFKEERGLYQDKVFCFIHLSVQEFLAALHVHLTFINSGLNLLEEQQTTGFWWPFQFMLWFKPFPEKINLYQSAVNKALTSPNGHLDLFLRFLLGLSLQTNQTLLRGLLTQTGSSSLTNQETVQYIKKKLSENLSAEKSINLFHCLNELNDRSLVEEIQQSLRSGSLSTDKLSPAQWSALVFILLSSEKDLDEFDLQKYSASEEALLRLLPVVKASNKALLSGCNLSDRSCEALSSVLSSQSSRLTELDLGNNNLQDPGVKLLSAGMKSQYCKLETLRLSGCNLSDRSCETLSSVLSSQSSRLTELDLGNNNLQNSGVKLLSAGMKSQYCKLETLRLSGCNLSERSCETLSSVLSSQSSSLRELDLGNNNLQDPGVKLLSAGMKSQYCKLETLRLSGCKLSDRSCEALSSVLSSQSSRLRELDLDNNNLQDPGVKLLSAGMKSQYYKLETLRVEPAGVRWLRPGLRKYSCQLTIDTNTVNTNLKLSDNNRKVTHVKKVQSYPDHPDRFDVYEQLLCRNGLTGRCYWEVEWRGYVDISVSYRSIRRKGRSDVCVFGLNDQSWSLSCSKDGPRHVRHNNRQTSISSSSSSSSSSSSSSVSNRAAVYVDCPAGTLSFYRVSSDTLIHLHTFNTTFTQTLYPGFRLWSPGSSVSLC
;
A
#
# COMPACT_ATOMS: atom_id res chain seq x y z
N MET A 1 15.13 -47.73 -20.05
CA MET A 1 14.81 -46.77 -21.14
C MET A 1 14.96 -45.33 -20.67
N MET A 2 14.10 -44.83 -19.76
CA MET A 2 14.22 -43.46 -19.21
C MET A 2 15.55 -43.21 -18.47
N GLU A 3 16.11 -44.23 -17.82
CA GLU A 3 17.40 -44.12 -17.12
C GLU A 3 18.56 -43.81 -18.07
N SER A 4 18.68 -44.53 -19.20
CA SER A 4 19.74 -44.31 -20.20
C SER A 4 19.64 -42.93 -20.87
N LEU A 5 18.42 -42.50 -21.21
CA LEU A 5 18.17 -41.18 -21.77
C LEU A 5 18.48 -40.05 -20.78
N GLY A 6 18.07 -40.23 -19.54
CA GLY A 6 18.34 -39.28 -18.47
C GLY A 6 19.83 -39.16 -18.15
N LYS A 7 20.57 -40.28 -18.17
CA LYS A 7 22.02 -40.29 -18.02
C LYS A 7 22.70 -39.52 -19.15
N LEU A 8 22.36 -39.81 -20.41
CA LEU A 8 22.88 -39.08 -21.57
C LEU A 8 22.60 -37.58 -21.45
N ALA A 9 21.36 -37.22 -21.09
CA ALA A 9 20.96 -35.83 -20.93
C ALA A 9 21.80 -35.11 -19.86
N PHE A 10 22.03 -35.76 -18.71
CA PHE A 10 22.84 -35.23 -17.62
C PHE A 10 24.32 -35.08 -18.01
N ASP A 11 24.92 -36.11 -18.61
CA ASP A 11 26.34 -36.11 -18.99
C ASP A 11 26.63 -35.02 -20.03
N GLN A 12 25.75 -34.84 -21.01
CA GLN A 12 25.90 -33.78 -22.01
C GLN A 12 25.60 -32.39 -21.43
N LEU A 13 24.65 -32.28 -20.50
CA LEU A 13 24.35 -31.01 -19.82
C LEU A 13 25.55 -30.54 -18.98
N GLN A 14 26.22 -31.44 -18.25
CA GLN A 14 27.43 -31.13 -17.47
C GLN A 14 28.58 -30.62 -18.35
N LYS A 15 28.70 -31.16 -19.57
CA LYS A 15 29.70 -30.74 -20.55
C LYS A 15 29.34 -29.42 -21.25
N GLY A 16 28.11 -28.92 -21.09
CA GLY A 16 27.59 -27.77 -21.83
C GLY A 16 27.31 -28.07 -23.31
N ASN A 17 27.12 -29.35 -23.65
CA ASN A 17 26.92 -29.81 -25.02
C ASN A 17 25.44 -29.86 -25.39
N LEU A 18 25.09 -29.21 -26.51
CA LEU A 18 23.77 -29.30 -27.14
C LEU A 18 23.69 -30.41 -28.20
N ILE A 19 24.83 -30.83 -28.71
CA ILE A 19 24.98 -31.84 -29.76
C ILE A 19 25.90 -32.93 -29.22
N PHE A 20 25.56 -34.18 -29.50
CA PHE A 20 26.31 -35.37 -29.08
C PHE A 20 26.40 -36.38 -30.23
N TYR A 21 27.31 -37.33 -30.09
CA TYR A 21 27.70 -38.27 -31.14
C TYR A 21 27.20 -39.67 -30.86
N GLU A 22 27.34 -40.55 -31.85
CA GLU A 22 27.04 -41.97 -31.74
C GLU A 22 27.79 -42.65 -30.59
N SER A 23 29.03 -42.25 -30.33
CA SER A 23 29.81 -42.75 -29.18
C SER A 23 29.15 -42.45 -27.84
N ASP A 24 28.57 -41.26 -27.67
CA ASP A 24 27.90 -40.86 -26.43
C ASP A 24 26.62 -41.68 -26.18
N LEU A 25 25.87 -42.01 -27.25
CA LEU A 25 24.71 -42.91 -27.18
C LEU A 25 25.12 -44.30 -26.70
N THR A 26 26.21 -44.82 -27.28
CA THR A 26 26.71 -46.17 -26.99
C THR A 26 27.22 -46.26 -25.54
N GLU A 27 27.91 -45.23 -25.05
CA GLU A 27 28.38 -45.11 -23.66
C GLU A 27 27.23 -45.09 -22.64
N CYS A 28 26.07 -44.57 -23.05
CA CYS A 28 24.85 -44.57 -22.24
C CYS A 28 23.98 -45.84 -22.42
N GLY A 29 24.44 -46.81 -23.22
CA GLY A 29 23.73 -48.07 -23.48
C GLY A 29 22.52 -47.93 -24.41
N ILE A 30 22.52 -46.92 -25.29
CA ILE A 30 21.45 -46.67 -26.27
C ILE A 30 21.88 -47.22 -27.63
N ASP A 31 21.17 -48.24 -28.12
CA ASP A 31 21.37 -48.77 -29.49
C ASP A 31 20.81 -47.79 -30.53
N ILE A 32 21.62 -47.47 -31.54
CA ILE A 32 21.28 -46.61 -32.67
C ILE A 32 20.09 -47.16 -33.46
N ARG A 33 19.89 -48.48 -33.53
CA ARG A 33 18.70 -49.05 -34.19
C ARG A 33 17.41 -48.71 -33.44
N ALA A 34 17.51 -48.56 -32.12
CA ALA A 34 16.44 -48.08 -31.26
C ALA A 34 16.29 -46.54 -31.28
N ALA A 35 17.25 -45.79 -31.84
CA ALA A 35 17.15 -44.33 -31.98
C ALA A 35 15.95 -43.87 -32.82
N SER A 36 15.48 -44.70 -33.76
CA SER A 36 14.23 -44.49 -34.48
C SER A 36 12.99 -44.43 -33.57
N VAL A 37 13.00 -45.13 -32.43
CA VAL A 37 11.95 -45.12 -31.41
C VAL A 37 12.00 -43.83 -30.55
N TYR A 38 13.15 -43.14 -30.53
CA TYR A 38 13.38 -41.94 -29.72
C TYR A 38 13.22 -40.63 -30.49
N SER A 39 12.70 -40.64 -31.73
CA SER A 39 12.57 -39.46 -32.59
C SER A 39 11.72 -38.33 -31.99
N GLY A 40 10.89 -38.63 -30.99
CA GLY A 40 10.12 -37.64 -30.22
C GLY A 40 10.87 -37.01 -29.04
N VAL A 41 12.09 -37.45 -28.71
CA VAL A 41 12.89 -37.00 -27.55
C VAL A 41 14.22 -36.39 -27.99
N PHE A 42 14.88 -37.00 -28.97
CA PHE A 42 16.07 -36.45 -29.62
C PHE A 42 16.05 -36.77 -31.11
N THR A 43 16.62 -35.88 -31.92
CA THR A 43 16.65 -35.98 -33.37
C THR A 43 18.08 -36.14 -33.87
N GLN A 44 18.22 -36.88 -34.96
CA GLN A 44 19.45 -36.89 -35.74
C GLN A 44 19.51 -35.60 -36.58
N ILE A 45 20.68 -34.98 -36.64
CA ILE A 45 21.00 -33.86 -37.53
C ILE A 45 22.12 -34.32 -38.47
N PHE A 46 22.03 -33.93 -39.75
CA PHE A 46 23.11 -34.14 -40.71
C PHE A 46 24.03 -32.92 -40.70
N LYS A 47 25.33 -33.14 -40.43
CA LYS A 47 26.35 -32.09 -40.57
C LYS A 47 27.07 -32.30 -41.91
N GLU A 48 26.83 -31.43 -42.88
CA GLU A 48 27.63 -31.38 -44.11
C GLU A 48 28.92 -30.61 -43.84
N GLU A 49 29.99 -31.31 -43.44
CA GLU A 49 31.34 -30.76 -43.53
C GLU A 49 31.97 -31.13 -44.86
N ARG A 50 32.75 -30.20 -45.46
CA ARG A 50 33.51 -30.45 -46.70
C ARG A 50 34.63 -31.46 -46.41
N GLY A 51 34.30 -32.75 -46.39
CA GLY A 51 35.23 -33.86 -46.13
C GLY A 51 34.54 -35.23 -46.18
N LEU A 52 35.34 -36.29 -46.37
CA LEU A 52 34.91 -37.67 -46.72
C LEU A 52 34.18 -38.47 -45.61
N TYR A 53 33.81 -37.85 -44.48
CA TYR A 53 33.11 -38.51 -43.37
C TYR A 53 31.86 -37.70 -42.95
N GLN A 54 30.68 -38.32 -43.05
CA GLN A 54 29.43 -37.81 -42.48
C GLN A 54 29.25 -38.43 -41.09
N ASP A 55 29.74 -37.77 -40.04
CA ASP A 55 29.42 -38.19 -38.68
C ASP A 55 27.95 -37.87 -38.36
N LYS A 56 27.21 -38.89 -37.93
CA LYS A 56 25.85 -38.71 -37.43
C LYS A 56 25.92 -37.99 -36.09
N VAL A 57 25.30 -36.82 -36.02
CA VAL A 57 25.17 -36.05 -34.80
C VAL A 57 23.72 -36.01 -34.35
N PHE A 58 23.51 -35.89 -33.05
CA PHE A 58 22.20 -35.92 -32.42
C PHE A 58 22.04 -34.73 -31.47
N CYS A 59 20.81 -34.27 -31.29
CA CYS A 59 20.46 -33.31 -30.24
C CYS A 59 19.08 -33.63 -29.67
N PHE A 60 18.82 -33.22 -28.42
CA PHE A 60 17.46 -33.26 -27.88
C PHE A 60 16.54 -32.33 -28.68
N ILE A 61 15.26 -32.69 -28.80
CA ILE A 61 14.28 -31.89 -29.56
C ILE A 61 14.15 -30.45 -29.05
N HIS A 62 14.45 -30.23 -27.77
CA HIS A 62 14.54 -28.92 -27.14
C HIS A 62 15.44 -29.01 -25.90
N LEU A 63 16.15 -27.93 -25.57
CA LEU A 63 17.06 -27.88 -24.40
C LEU A 63 16.31 -28.17 -23.09
N SER A 64 15.08 -27.67 -22.93
CA SER A 64 14.28 -27.96 -21.74
C SER A 64 13.98 -29.46 -21.55
N VAL A 65 13.93 -30.24 -22.64
CA VAL A 65 13.74 -31.70 -22.57
C VAL A 65 15.02 -32.37 -22.06
N GLN A 66 16.19 -31.93 -22.53
CA GLN A 66 17.48 -32.36 -22.01
C GLN A 66 17.59 -32.04 -20.51
N GLU A 67 17.32 -30.80 -20.11
CA GLU A 67 17.41 -30.35 -18.72
C GLU A 67 16.41 -31.08 -17.81
N PHE A 68 15.18 -31.31 -18.27
CA PHE A 68 14.18 -32.09 -17.53
C PHE A 68 14.61 -33.55 -17.34
N LEU A 69 15.07 -34.21 -18.40
CA LEU A 69 15.52 -35.60 -18.33
C LEU A 69 16.77 -35.76 -17.44
N ALA A 70 17.68 -34.80 -17.50
CA ALA A 70 18.82 -34.72 -16.61
C ALA A 70 18.38 -34.57 -15.14
N ALA A 71 17.46 -33.63 -14.86
CA ALA A 71 16.93 -33.42 -13.52
C ALA A 71 16.22 -34.67 -12.97
N LEU A 72 15.43 -35.33 -13.82
CA LEU A 72 14.76 -36.58 -13.48
C LEU A 72 15.77 -37.70 -13.18
N HIS A 73 16.82 -37.83 -13.98
CA HIS A 73 17.88 -38.82 -13.75
C HIS A 73 18.58 -38.62 -12.41
N VAL A 74 18.98 -37.38 -12.12
CA VAL A 74 19.64 -37.02 -10.85
C VAL A 74 18.71 -37.30 -9.67
N HIS A 75 17.45 -36.90 -9.77
CA HIS A 75 16.46 -37.11 -8.72
C HIS A 75 16.20 -38.60 -8.45
N LEU A 76 15.93 -39.39 -9.49
CA LEU A 76 15.66 -40.82 -9.36
C LEU A 76 16.88 -41.59 -8.84
N THR A 77 18.07 -41.28 -9.34
CA THR A 77 19.32 -41.89 -8.88
C THR A 77 19.53 -41.64 -7.39
N PHE A 78 19.34 -40.40 -6.95
CA PHE A 78 19.47 -40.05 -5.54
C PHE A 78 18.43 -40.74 -4.66
N ILE A 79 17.15 -40.78 -5.07
CA ILE A 79 16.10 -41.42 -4.27
C ILE A 79 16.27 -42.94 -4.19
N ASN A 80 16.67 -43.60 -5.29
CA ASN A 80 16.79 -45.05 -5.35
C ASN A 80 18.12 -45.56 -4.74
N SER A 81 19.20 -44.78 -4.79
CA SER A 81 20.55 -45.24 -4.40
C SER A 81 21.25 -44.40 -3.33
N GLY A 82 20.75 -43.21 -3.01
CA GLY A 82 21.42 -42.24 -2.14
C GLY A 82 22.61 -41.51 -2.78
N LEU A 83 22.93 -41.79 -4.05
CA LEU A 83 24.08 -41.19 -4.75
C LEU A 83 23.79 -39.76 -5.22
N ASN A 84 24.53 -38.77 -4.70
CA ASN A 84 24.50 -37.39 -5.18
C ASN A 84 25.44 -37.22 -6.39
N LEU A 85 24.88 -37.22 -7.61
CA LEU A 85 25.64 -37.03 -8.85
C LEU A 85 26.23 -35.62 -9.03
N LEU A 86 25.86 -34.66 -8.17
CA LEU A 86 26.31 -33.27 -8.26
C LEU A 86 27.52 -32.96 -7.37
N GLU A 87 27.88 -33.86 -6.44
CA GLU A 87 29.01 -33.70 -5.54
C GLU A 87 30.34 -33.97 -6.27
N GLU A 88 31.30 -33.05 -6.19
CA GLU A 88 32.63 -33.26 -6.78
C GLU A 88 33.36 -34.37 -6.02
N GLN A 89 33.77 -35.43 -6.71
CA GLN A 89 34.69 -36.41 -6.15
C GLN A 89 36.04 -35.72 -5.94
N GLN A 90 36.39 -35.38 -4.71
CA GLN A 90 37.78 -35.11 -4.38
C GLN A 90 38.57 -36.38 -4.72
N THR A 91 39.41 -36.31 -5.75
CA THR A 91 40.33 -37.36 -6.13
C THR A 91 41.42 -37.50 -5.06
N THR A 92 41.12 -38.17 -3.95
CA THR A 92 42.14 -38.80 -3.11
C THR A 92 42.35 -40.20 -3.65
N GLY A 93 43.52 -40.43 -4.26
CA GLY A 93 43.86 -41.60 -5.08
C GLY A 93 43.89 -42.94 -4.36
N PHE A 94 42.72 -43.49 -4.04
CA PHE A 94 42.54 -44.92 -3.78
C PHE A 94 41.31 -45.42 -4.54
N TRP A 95 41.54 -46.21 -5.58
CA TRP A 95 40.50 -46.91 -6.33
C TRP A 95 39.94 -48.05 -5.48
N TRP A 96 38.69 -47.91 -5.04
CA TRP A 96 37.90 -49.02 -4.50
C TRP A 96 36.90 -49.47 -5.59
N PRO A 97 36.62 -50.77 -5.74
CA PRO A 97 35.61 -51.24 -6.69
C PRO A 97 34.22 -50.63 -6.40
N PHE A 98 33.46 -50.29 -7.46
CA PHE A 98 32.13 -49.64 -7.39
C PHE A 98 31.14 -50.33 -6.42
N GLN A 99 31.23 -51.65 -6.27
CA GLN A 99 30.40 -52.45 -5.36
C GLN A 99 30.72 -52.20 -3.86
N PHE A 100 31.95 -51.79 -3.54
CA PHE A 100 32.45 -51.60 -2.18
C PHE A 100 32.07 -50.22 -1.61
N MET A 101 31.87 -49.22 -2.47
CA MET A 101 31.47 -47.85 -2.07
C MET A 101 30.01 -47.76 -1.63
N LEU A 102 29.14 -48.66 -2.13
CA LEU A 102 27.72 -48.77 -1.77
C LEU A 102 27.48 -49.31 -0.35
N TRP A 103 28.48 -49.92 0.29
CA TRP A 103 28.31 -50.61 1.58
C TRP A 103 28.77 -49.80 2.80
N PHE A 104 29.57 -48.74 2.62
CA PHE A 104 30.26 -48.07 3.73
C PHE A 104 30.10 -46.54 3.83
N LYS A 105 29.22 -45.90 3.04
CA LYS A 105 28.84 -44.50 3.33
C LYS A 105 27.58 -44.46 4.20
N PRO A 106 27.58 -43.75 5.35
CA PRO A 106 26.33 -43.43 6.04
C PRO A 106 25.47 -42.65 5.04
N PHE A 107 24.16 -42.95 4.98
CA PHE A 107 23.20 -42.28 4.11
C PHE A 107 23.45 -40.77 4.13
N PRO A 108 23.91 -40.12 3.03
CA PRO A 108 23.98 -38.68 3.01
C PRO A 108 22.54 -38.16 3.17
N GLU A 109 22.32 -37.33 4.17
CA GLU A 109 21.01 -36.74 4.43
C GLU A 109 20.47 -36.10 3.13
N LYS A 110 19.19 -36.33 2.81
CA LYS A 110 18.51 -35.83 1.60
C LYS A 110 18.75 -34.34 1.30
N ILE A 111 19.08 -33.59 2.36
CA ILE A 111 19.43 -32.18 2.42
C ILE A 111 20.59 -31.80 1.46
N ASN A 112 21.55 -32.69 1.24
CA ASN A 112 22.78 -32.35 0.51
C ASN A 112 22.56 -32.22 -1.02
N LEU A 113 21.64 -32.99 -1.63
CA LEU A 113 21.44 -32.96 -3.08
C LEU A 113 20.99 -31.58 -3.60
N TYR A 114 19.88 -31.06 -3.07
CA TYR A 114 19.28 -29.84 -3.60
C TYR A 114 20.13 -28.61 -3.31
N GLN A 115 20.79 -28.55 -2.15
CA GLN A 115 21.76 -27.50 -1.83
C GLN A 115 22.98 -27.55 -2.76
N SER A 116 23.49 -28.75 -3.05
CA SER A 116 24.55 -28.95 -4.05
C SER A 116 24.13 -28.45 -5.43
N ALA A 117 22.89 -28.74 -5.85
CA ALA A 117 22.34 -28.27 -7.11
C ALA A 117 22.25 -26.74 -7.17
N VAL A 118 21.77 -26.10 -6.10
CA VAL A 118 21.73 -24.64 -5.98
C VAL A 118 23.12 -24.05 -6.14
N ASN A 119 24.12 -24.58 -5.45
CA ASN A 119 25.50 -24.10 -5.57
C ASN A 119 26.05 -24.28 -6.98
N LYS A 120 25.82 -25.43 -7.61
CA LYS A 120 26.32 -25.73 -8.95
C LYS A 120 25.68 -24.83 -10.02
N ALA A 121 24.39 -24.51 -9.88
CA ALA A 121 23.74 -23.53 -10.74
C ALA A 121 24.31 -22.11 -10.51
N LEU A 122 24.56 -21.72 -9.27
CA LEU A 122 25.13 -20.41 -8.96
C LEU A 122 26.59 -20.25 -9.40
N THR A 123 27.38 -21.33 -9.51
CA THR A 123 28.74 -21.30 -10.06
C THR A 123 28.76 -21.36 -11.59
N SER A 124 27.64 -21.73 -12.23
CA SER A 124 27.53 -21.77 -13.69
C SER A 124 27.75 -20.37 -14.30
N PRO A 125 28.66 -20.22 -15.28
CA PRO A 125 29.01 -18.93 -15.85
C PRO A 125 27.92 -18.37 -16.79
N ASN A 126 27.15 -19.23 -17.44
CA ASN A 126 26.14 -18.86 -18.45
C ASN A 126 24.71 -19.28 -18.07
N GLY A 127 24.50 -19.75 -16.83
CA GLY A 127 23.17 -20.14 -16.33
C GLY A 127 22.59 -21.40 -16.98
N HIS A 128 23.38 -22.22 -17.68
CA HIS A 128 22.92 -23.44 -18.37
C HIS A 128 22.35 -24.53 -17.43
N LEU A 129 22.43 -24.34 -16.11
CA LEU A 129 21.85 -25.24 -15.11
C LEU A 129 20.61 -24.66 -14.44
N ASP A 130 20.15 -23.48 -14.85
CA ASP A 130 19.07 -22.75 -14.18
C ASP A 130 17.73 -23.47 -14.31
N LEU A 131 17.36 -23.89 -15.53
CA LEU A 131 16.11 -24.61 -15.76
C LEU A 131 16.21 -26.07 -15.26
N PHE A 132 17.38 -26.71 -15.38
CA PHE A 132 17.67 -27.97 -14.70
C PHE A 132 17.40 -27.90 -13.18
N LEU A 133 17.89 -26.85 -12.50
CA LEU A 133 17.68 -26.67 -11.06
C LEU A 133 16.18 -26.54 -10.74
N ARG A 134 15.45 -25.74 -11.52
CA ARG A 134 14.00 -25.56 -11.34
C ARG A 134 13.26 -26.89 -11.47
N PHE A 135 13.54 -27.67 -12.50
CA PHE A 135 12.95 -29.00 -12.65
C PHE A 135 13.32 -29.92 -11.48
N LEU A 136 14.57 -29.93 -11.05
CA LEU A 136 15.03 -30.77 -9.95
C LEU A 136 14.31 -30.44 -8.63
N LEU A 137 14.12 -29.15 -8.35
CA LEU A 137 13.35 -28.69 -7.18
C LEU A 137 11.86 -28.96 -7.34
N GLY A 138 11.28 -28.79 -8.53
CA GLY A 138 9.90 -29.17 -8.81
C GLY A 138 9.65 -30.67 -8.57
N LEU A 139 10.59 -31.53 -8.96
CA LEU A 139 10.53 -32.98 -8.71
C LEU A 139 10.63 -33.34 -7.21
N SER A 140 11.18 -32.45 -6.38
CA SER A 140 11.21 -32.63 -4.93
C SER A 140 9.83 -32.51 -4.26
N LEU A 141 8.85 -31.90 -4.93
CA LEU A 141 7.50 -31.74 -4.40
C LEU A 141 6.72 -33.06 -4.39
N GLN A 142 6.06 -33.34 -3.27
CA GLN A 142 5.24 -34.54 -3.09
C GLN A 142 4.13 -34.68 -4.16
N THR A 143 3.54 -33.58 -4.60
CA THR A 143 2.52 -33.54 -5.66
C THR A 143 3.07 -34.10 -6.96
N ASN A 144 4.29 -33.72 -7.33
CA ASN A 144 4.95 -34.15 -8.56
C ASN A 144 5.50 -35.58 -8.43
N GLN A 145 5.99 -35.97 -7.27
CA GLN A 145 6.42 -37.35 -7.00
C GLN A 145 5.27 -38.37 -7.12
N THR A 146 4.03 -37.95 -6.84
CA THR A 146 2.86 -38.82 -7.00
C THR A 146 2.67 -39.26 -8.46
N LEU A 147 3.06 -38.43 -9.43
CA LEU A 147 3.03 -38.74 -10.87
C LEU A 147 4.14 -39.72 -11.29
N LEU A 148 5.18 -39.89 -10.46
CA LEU A 148 6.34 -40.73 -10.71
C LEU A 148 6.31 -42.06 -9.94
N ARG A 149 5.17 -42.45 -9.35
CA ARG A 149 5.02 -43.67 -8.54
C ARG A 149 5.48 -44.96 -9.24
N GLY A 150 5.37 -45.04 -10.57
CA GLY A 150 5.86 -46.19 -11.34
C GLY A 150 7.39 -46.30 -11.44
N LEU A 151 8.13 -45.24 -11.06
CA LEU A 151 9.60 -45.14 -11.15
C LEU A 151 10.28 -45.01 -9.77
N LEU A 152 9.52 -44.79 -8.70
CA LEU A 152 10.04 -44.53 -7.35
C LEU A 152 9.83 -45.74 -6.44
N THR A 153 10.90 -46.19 -5.77
CA THR A 153 10.86 -47.36 -4.86
C THR A 153 10.57 -47.01 -3.40
N GLN A 154 10.75 -45.76 -2.98
CA GLN A 154 10.45 -45.27 -1.62
C GLN A 154 9.85 -43.85 -1.61
N THR A 155 8.83 -43.62 -0.78
CA THR A 155 8.23 -42.30 -0.53
C THR A 155 8.62 -41.81 0.87
N GLY A 156 9.87 -41.35 1.03
CA GLY A 156 10.34 -40.78 2.31
C GLY A 156 10.10 -39.27 2.40
N SER A 157 9.55 -38.81 3.55
CA SER A 157 9.37 -37.41 4.02
C SER A 157 10.07 -36.32 3.20
N SER A 158 9.42 -35.81 2.15
CA SER A 158 9.94 -34.76 1.25
C SER A 158 9.75 -33.34 1.81
N SER A 159 8.78 -33.12 2.70
CA SER A 159 8.41 -31.77 3.15
C SER A 159 9.48 -31.08 4.00
N LEU A 160 10.17 -31.82 4.89
CA LEU A 160 11.21 -31.28 5.75
C LEU A 160 12.43 -30.79 4.94
N THR A 161 12.86 -31.63 3.98
CA THR A 161 13.99 -31.32 3.08
C THR A 161 13.72 -30.10 2.19
N ASN A 162 12.46 -29.91 1.76
CA ASN A 162 12.09 -28.75 0.95
C ASN A 162 12.11 -27.46 1.77
N GLN A 163 11.65 -27.48 3.03
CA GLN A 163 11.74 -26.32 3.92
C GLN A 163 13.18 -25.89 4.19
N GLU A 164 14.08 -26.84 4.43
CA GLU A 164 15.51 -26.54 4.60
C GLU A 164 16.16 -26.01 3.31
N THR A 165 15.76 -26.54 2.15
CA THR A 165 16.21 -26.04 0.85
C THR A 165 15.71 -24.62 0.59
N VAL A 166 14.45 -24.30 0.94
CA VAL A 166 13.91 -22.94 0.90
C VAL A 166 14.77 -22.01 1.76
N GLN A 167 15.04 -22.38 3.02
CA GLN A 167 15.89 -21.57 3.91
C GLN A 167 17.30 -21.38 3.35
N TYR A 168 17.85 -22.42 2.71
CA TYR A 168 19.15 -22.33 2.05
C TYR A 168 19.14 -21.36 0.85
N ILE A 169 18.12 -21.42 0.00
CA ILE A 169 17.96 -20.51 -1.13
C ILE A 169 17.80 -19.06 -0.63
N LYS A 170 17.01 -18.83 0.42
CA LYS A 170 16.87 -17.51 1.06
C LYS A 170 18.19 -16.98 1.61
N LYS A 171 18.99 -17.85 2.25
CA LYS A 171 20.35 -17.52 2.69
C LYS A 171 21.21 -17.10 1.49
N LYS A 172 21.15 -17.84 0.37
CA LYS A 172 21.88 -17.50 -0.86
C LYS A 172 21.43 -16.18 -1.49
N LEU A 173 20.14 -15.87 -1.48
CA LEU A 173 19.59 -14.59 -1.93
C LEU A 173 20.05 -13.39 -1.09
N SER A 174 20.47 -13.62 0.17
CA SER A 174 21.07 -12.58 1.02
C SER A 174 22.55 -12.29 0.67
N GLU A 175 23.19 -13.15 -0.12
CA GLU A 175 24.53 -12.92 -0.65
C GLU A 175 24.45 -11.99 -1.89
N ASN A 176 25.55 -11.29 -2.21
CA ASN A 176 25.58 -10.32 -3.32
C ASN A 176 25.64 -11.01 -4.70
N LEU A 177 24.50 -11.52 -5.17
CA LEU A 177 24.34 -12.23 -6.45
C LEU A 177 24.04 -11.27 -7.63
N SER A 178 24.30 -11.73 -8.86
CA SER A 178 23.86 -11.03 -10.07
C SER A 178 22.32 -11.05 -10.20
N ALA A 179 21.77 -10.21 -11.09
CA ALA A 179 20.33 -10.15 -11.34
C ALA A 179 19.79 -11.48 -11.85
N GLU A 180 20.48 -12.09 -12.80
CA GLU A 180 20.11 -13.34 -13.45
C GLU A 180 20.06 -14.49 -12.42
N LYS A 181 21.10 -14.60 -11.59
CA LYS A 181 21.19 -15.62 -10.54
C LYS A 181 20.12 -15.43 -9.46
N SER A 182 19.87 -14.19 -9.07
CA SER A 182 18.80 -13.87 -8.11
C SER A 182 17.44 -14.30 -8.68
N ILE A 183 17.11 -13.88 -9.91
CA ILE A 183 15.87 -14.26 -10.61
C ILE A 183 15.74 -15.78 -10.68
N ASN A 184 16.81 -16.51 -11.00
CA ASN A 184 16.77 -17.97 -11.02
C ASN A 184 16.40 -18.58 -9.65
N LEU A 185 17.00 -18.09 -8.56
CA LEU A 185 16.68 -18.55 -7.21
C LEU A 185 15.23 -18.22 -6.80
N PHE A 186 14.68 -17.09 -7.25
CA PHE A 186 13.26 -16.79 -7.02
C PHE A 186 12.33 -17.72 -7.80
N HIS A 187 12.67 -18.07 -9.05
CA HIS A 187 11.95 -19.13 -9.76
C HIS A 187 12.01 -20.44 -8.98
N CYS A 188 13.15 -20.80 -8.41
CA CYS A 188 13.30 -21.98 -7.57
C CYS A 188 12.36 -21.96 -6.34
N LEU A 189 12.23 -20.81 -5.67
CA LEU A 189 11.29 -20.66 -4.55
C LEU A 189 9.83 -20.77 -5.00
N ASN A 190 9.50 -20.24 -6.18
CA ASN A 190 8.18 -20.39 -6.77
C ASN A 190 7.87 -21.85 -7.14
N GLU A 191 8.83 -22.58 -7.73
CA GLU A 191 8.72 -24.02 -7.99
C GLU A 191 8.50 -24.82 -6.69
N LEU A 192 9.07 -24.38 -5.56
CA LEU A 192 8.87 -24.98 -4.25
C LEU A 192 7.56 -24.52 -3.56
N ASN A 193 6.73 -23.73 -4.23
CA ASN A 193 5.53 -23.08 -3.69
C ASN A 193 5.78 -22.22 -2.43
N ASP A 194 6.99 -21.67 -2.26
CA ASP A 194 7.30 -20.78 -1.14
C ASP A 194 6.93 -19.33 -1.45
N ARG A 195 5.87 -18.83 -0.79
CA ARG A 195 5.45 -17.43 -0.86
C ARG A 195 5.93 -16.58 0.32
N SER A 196 6.46 -17.23 1.36
CA SER A 196 6.85 -16.58 2.61
C SER A 196 7.94 -15.54 2.41
N LEU A 197 8.77 -15.68 1.38
CA LEU A 197 9.77 -14.67 1.03
C LEU A 197 9.18 -13.30 0.68
N VAL A 198 8.06 -13.23 -0.05
CA VAL A 198 7.42 -11.93 -0.36
C VAL A 198 6.97 -11.26 0.93
N GLU A 199 6.38 -12.04 1.84
CA GLU A 199 5.95 -11.59 3.15
C GLU A 199 7.15 -11.11 4.00
N GLU A 200 8.26 -11.85 3.99
CA GLU A 200 9.51 -11.49 4.66
C GLU A 200 10.13 -10.20 4.09
N ILE A 201 10.14 -10.03 2.76
CA ILE A 201 10.63 -8.82 2.09
C ILE A 201 9.73 -7.64 2.45
N GLN A 202 8.40 -7.80 2.36
CA GLN A 202 7.45 -6.78 2.77
C GLN A 202 7.66 -6.39 4.24
N GLN A 203 7.77 -7.35 5.14
CA GLN A 203 8.00 -7.08 6.57
C GLN A 203 9.34 -6.36 6.81
N SER A 204 10.39 -6.73 6.08
CA SER A 204 11.72 -6.11 6.19
C SER A 204 11.73 -4.66 5.70
N LEU A 205 11.08 -4.39 4.56
CA LEU A 205 10.96 -3.03 4.03
C LEU A 205 10.00 -2.16 4.88
N ARG A 206 8.89 -2.72 5.37
CA ARG A 206 7.95 -2.03 6.28
C ARG A 206 8.62 -1.67 7.61
N SER A 207 9.35 -2.61 8.22
CA SER A 207 10.06 -2.37 9.48
C SER A 207 11.26 -1.43 9.33
N GLY A 208 11.70 -1.14 8.10
CA GLY A 208 12.88 -0.34 7.83
C GLY A 208 14.20 -1.04 8.19
N SER A 209 14.16 -2.34 8.51
CA SER A 209 15.36 -3.15 8.72
C SER A 209 16.19 -3.26 7.44
N LEU A 210 15.50 -3.27 6.29
CA LEU A 210 16.06 -3.17 4.96
C LEU A 210 15.73 -1.80 4.37
N SER A 211 16.74 -0.96 4.18
CA SER A 211 16.57 0.32 3.47
C SER A 211 16.39 0.06 1.97
N THR A 212 15.48 0.80 1.34
CA THR A 212 15.28 0.79 -0.12
C THR A 212 16.55 1.11 -0.90
N ASP A 213 17.44 1.90 -0.31
CA ASP A 213 18.70 2.34 -0.93
C ASP A 213 19.78 1.26 -0.88
N LYS A 214 19.57 0.20 -0.08
CA LYS A 214 20.47 -0.95 0.02
C LYS A 214 20.12 -2.07 -0.96
N LEU A 215 18.92 -2.03 -1.56
CA LEU A 215 18.53 -3.01 -2.57
C LEU A 215 19.20 -2.68 -3.90
N SER A 216 19.94 -3.65 -4.44
CA SER A 216 20.56 -3.53 -5.75
C SER A 216 19.50 -3.51 -6.86
N PRO A 217 19.81 -2.96 -8.05
CA PRO A 217 18.89 -3.03 -9.20
C PRO A 217 18.44 -4.46 -9.53
N ALA A 218 19.34 -5.44 -9.35
CA ALA A 218 19.07 -6.87 -9.48
C ALA A 218 17.96 -7.34 -8.53
N GLN A 219 18.06 -6.98 -7.25
CA GLN A 219 17.07 -7.35 -6.24
C GLN A 219 15.71 -6.68 -6.48
N TRP A 220 15.70 -5.42 -6.93
CA TRP A 220 14.46 -4.74 -7.33
C TRP A 220 13.79 -5.41 -8.53
N SER A 221 14.55 -5.71 -9.58
CA SER A 221 14.04 -6.43 -10.76
C SER A 221 13.45 -7.79 -10.37
N ALA A 222 14.12 -8.48 -9.45
CA ALA A 222 13.67 -9.77 -9.00
C ALA A 222 12.40 -9.69 -8.12
N LEU A 223 12.31 -8.69 -7.23
CA LEU A 223 11.08 -8.41 -6.49
C LEU A 223 9.91 -8.11 -7.45
N VAL A 224 10.12 -7.26 -8.45
CA VAL A 224 9.12 -6.98 -9.49
C VAL A 224 8.68 -8.27 -10.18
N PHE A 225 9.61 -9.13 -10.57
CA PHE A 225 9.31 -10.41 -11.20
C PHE A 225 8.40 -11.29 -10.33
N ILE A 226 8.72 -11.44 -9.04
CA ILE A 226 7.93 -12.26 -8.11
C ILE A 226 6.51 -11.71 -8.00
N LEU A 227 6.37 -10.39 -7.84
CA LEU A 227 5.06 -9.75 -7.72
C LEU A 227 4.21 -9.90 -8.97
N LEU A 228 4.84 -9.83 -10.15
CA LEU A 228 4.16 -10.04 -11.43
C LEU A 228 3.80 -11.51 -11.70
N SER A 229 4.52 -12.46 -11.09
CA SER A 229 4.30 -13.90 -11.28
C SER A 229 3.31 -14.51 -10.29
N SER A 230 3.05 -13.85 -9.16
CA SER A 230 2.00 -14.26 -8.23
C SER A 230 0.63 -13.82 -8.78
N GLU A 231 0.04 -14.62 -9.68
CA GLU A 231 -1.23 -14.31 -10.37
C GLU A 231 -2.38 -13.90 -9.44
N LYS A 232 -2.33 -14.23 -8.15
CA LYS A 232 -3.37 -13.90 -7.15
C LYS A 232 -3.25 -12.48 -6.56
N ASP A 233 -2.12 -11.78 -6.72
CA ASP A 233 -1.82 -10.55 -5.97
C ASP A 233 -1.76 -9.27 -6.82
N LEU A 234 -2.12 -9.33 -8.11
CA LEU A 234 -2.07 -8.16 -9.02
C LEU A 234 -3.37 -7.34 -9.07
N ASP A 235 -4.37 -7.64 -8.25
CA ASP A 235 -5.58 -6.80 -8.24
C ASP A 235 -5.32 -5.45 -7.56
N GLU A 236 -4.66 -5.47 -6.39
CA GLU A 236 -4.36 -4.30 -5.59
C GLU A 236 -2.89 -4.24 -5.19
N PHE A 237 -2.19 -3.20 -5.66
CA PHE A 237 -0.85 -2.86 -5.24
C PHE A 237 -0.86 -1.76 -4.18
N ASP A 238 -0.41 -2.07 -2.98
CA ASP A 238 -0.25 -1.10 -1.88
C ASP A 238 1.23 -0.85 -1.62
N LEU A 239 1.68 0.37 -1.93
CA LEU A 239 3.08 0.74 -1.81
C LEU A 239 3.55 0.77 -0.35
N GLN A 240 2.66 1.05 0.62
CA GLN A 240 3.00 1.02 2.04
C GLN A 240 3.35 -0.40 2.50
N LYS A 241 2.90 -1.44 1.77
CA LYS A 241 3.28 -2.83 2.06
C LYS A 241 4.76 -3.11 1.83
N TYR A 242 5.44 -2.25 1.10
CA TYR A 242 6.87 -2.35 0.81
C TYR A 242 7.57 -1.16 1.48
N SER A 243 7.46 0.02 0.89
CA SER A 243 8.02 1.24 1.41
C SER A 243 7.24 2.44 0.91
N ALA A 244 6.79 3.27 1.84
CA ALA A 244 6.15 4.55 1.58
C ALA A 244 7.19 5.60 1.12
N SER A 245 7.80 5.38 -0.05
CA SER A 245 8.80 6.26 -0.64
C SER A 245 8.70 6.36 -2.16
N GLU A 246 9.09 7.51 -2.70
CA GLU A 246 9.17 7.73 -4.15
C GLU A 246 10.11 6.73 -4.84
N GLU A 247 11.28 6.44 -4.28
CA GLU A 247 12.22 5.50 -4.93
C GLU A 247 11.65 4.08 -5.03
N ALA A 248 10.91 3.63 -4.01
CA ALA A 248 10.23 2.33 -4.08
C ALA A 248 9.13 2.34 -5.16
N LEU A 249 8.34 3.42 -5.27
CA LEU A 249 7.36 3.57 -6.35
C LEU A 249 8.03 3.43 -7.72
N LEU A 250 9.11 4.19 -7.95
CA LEU A 250 9.79 4.21 -9.24
C LEU A 250 10.37 2.85 -9.63
N ARG A 251 10.86 2.07 -8.66
CA ARG A 251 11.34 0.70 -8.89
C ARG A 251 10.21 -0.30 -9.12
N LEU A 252 9.01 -0.04 -8.56
CA LEU A 252 7.85 -0.92 -8.63
C LEU A 252 6.78 -0.48 -9.66
N LEU A 253 7.06 0.54 -10.50
CA LEU A 253 6.17 0.95 -11.59
C LEU A 253 5.67 -0.19 -12.50
N PRO A 254 6.48 -1.22 -12.82
CA PRO A 254 5.97 -2.35 -13.60
C PRO A 254 4.82 -3.09 -12.91
N VAL A 255 4.86 -3.19 -11.58
CA VAL A 255 3.80 -3.80 -10.77
C VAL A 255 2.56 -2.90 -10.74
N VAL A 256 2.75 -1.59 -10.53
CA VAL A 256 1.65 -0.60 -10.62
C VAL A 256 0.95 -0.69 -11.97
N LYS A 257 1.71 -0.75 -13.06
CA LYS A 257 1.19 -0.86 -14.43
C LYS A 257 0.39 -2.14 -14.66
N ALA A 258 0.83 -3.25 -14.06
CA ALA A 258 0.15 -4.54 -14.16
C ALA A 258 -1.07 -4.67 -13.23
N SER A 259 -1.21 -3.78 -12.24
CA SER A 259 -2.27 -3.84 -11.25
C SER A 259 -3.54 -3.11 -11.68
N ASN A 260 -4.70 -3.54 -11.19
CA ASN A 260 -5.97 -2.84 -11.41
C ASN A 260 -6.09 -1.62 -10.49
N LYS A 261 -5.63 -1.75 -9.25
CA LYS A 261 -5.69 -0.71 -8.22
C LYS A 261 -4.31 -0.43 -7.62
N ALA A 262 -3.97 0.85 -7.47
CA ALA A 262 -2.75 1.30 -6.80
C ALA A 262 -3.06 2.21 -5.62
N LEU A 263 -2.69 1.78 -4.42
CA LEU A 263 -2.79 2.52 -3.16
C LEU A 263 -1.44 3.16 -2.84
N LEU A 264 -1.34 4.46 -3.14
CA LEU A 264 -0.12 5.27 -3.00
C LEU A 264 -0.30 6.44 -2.04
N SER A 265 -1.36 6.39 -1.21
CA SER A 265 -1.66 7.47 -0.26
C SER A 265 -0.56 7.58 0.80
N GLY A 266 -0.14 8.81 1.12
CA GLY A 266 0.83 9.07 2.19
C GLY A 266 2.23 8.50 1.94
N CYS A 267 2.63 8.32 0.68
CA CYS A 267 3.92 7.72 0.30
C CYS A 267 5.03 8.73 0.01
N ASN A 268 4.85 9.99 0.42
CA ASN A 268 5.81 11.09 0.20
C ASN A 268 6.22 11.26 -1.27
N LEU A 269 5.22 11.20 -2.16
CA LEU A 269 5.40 11.32 -3.59
C LEU A 269 5.58 12.78 -4.03
N SER A 270 6.34 12.99 -5.11
CA SER A 270 6.61 14.30 -5.69
C SER A 270 6.12 14.41 -7.15
N ASP A 271 6.43 15.53 -7.81
CA ASP A 271 6.16 15.74 -9.24
C ASP A 271 6.81 14.65 -10.13
N ARG A 272 7.99 14.13 -9.75
CA ARG A 272 8.67 13.04 -10.46
C ARG A 272 7.85 11.75 -10.45
N SER A 273 7.22 11.46 -9.31
CA SER A 273 6.27 10.34 -9.19
C SER A 273 5.06 10.53 -10.11
N CYS A 274 4.51 11.75 -10.17
CA CYS A 274 3.38 12.09 -11.05
C CYS A 274 3.72 11.91 -12.53
N GLU A 275 4.92 12.31 -12.97
CA GLU A 275 5.38 12.11 -14.34
C GLU A 275 5.51 10.61 -14.70
N ALA A 276 6.08 9.83 -13.79
CA ALA A 276 6.19 8.38 -13.96
C ALA A 276 4.82 7.69 -14.03
N LEU A 277 3.88 8.08 -13.15
CA LEU A 277 2.51 7.57 -13.17
C LEU A 277 1.75 8.03 -14.43
N SER A 278 2.01 9.23 -14.93
CA SER A 278 1.47 9.71 -16.21
C SER A 278 1.91 8.81 -17.37
N SER A 279 3.15 8.33 -17.35
CA SER A 279 3.67 7.35 -18.31
C SER A 279 2.99 5.97 -18.17
N VAL A 280 2.65 5.57 -16.95
CA VAL A 280 1.86 4.34 -16.72
C VAL A 280 0.43 4.49 -17.27
N LEU A 281 -0.25 5.59 -16.95
CA LEU A 281 -1.63 5.87 -17.38
C LEU A 281 -1.75 5.98 -18.91
N SER A 282 -0.72 6.47 -19.59
CA SER A 282 -0.68 6.58 -21.05
C SER A 282 -0.28 5.29 -21.77
N SER A 283 0.07 4.23 -21.06
CA SER A 283 0.56 2.98 -21.67
C SER A 283 -0.57 2.00 -22.02
N GLN A 284 -0.55 1.47 -23.25
CA GLN A 284 -1.54 0.49 -23.72
C GLN A 284 -1.63 -0.79 -22.87
N SER A 285 -0.50 -1.24 -22.31
CA SER A 285 -0.45 -2.42 -21.45
C SER A 285 -0.81 -2.14 -19.99
N SER A 286 -1.13 -0.90 -19.63
CA SER A 286 -1.62 -0.58 -18.28
C SER A 286 -2.99 -1.20 -18.03
N ARG A 287 -3.16 -1.76 -16.83
CA ARG A 287 -4.44 -2.28 -16.33
C ARG A 287 -5.09 -1.36 -15.29
N LEU A 288 -4.41 -0.28 -14.90
CA LEU A 288 -4.79 0.57 -13.79
C LEU A 288 -6.15 1.27 -14.03
N THR A 289 -7.14 0.93 -13.22
CA THR A 289 -8.48 1.52 -13.17
C THR A 289 -8.69 2.38 -11.93
N GLU A 290 -7.97 2.12 -10.84
CA GLU A 290 -8.05 2.91 -9.61
C GLU A 290 -6.67 3.40 -9.14
N LEU A 291 -6.56 4.70 -8.88
CA LEU A 291 -5.34 5.33 -8.37
C LEU A 291 -5.66 6.20 -7.16
N ASP A 292 -5.12 5.81 -6.00
CA ASP A 292 -5.17 6.61 -4.78
C ASP A 292 -3.82 7.27 -4.51
N LEU A 293 -3.81 8.60 -4.64
CA LEU A 293 -2.66 9.47 -4.41
C LEU A 293 -2.86 10.40 -3.21
N GLY A 294 -3.92 10.20 -2.42
CA GLY A 294 -4.27 11.10 -1.33
C GLY A 294 -3.13 11.32 -0.33
N ASN A 295 -3.13 12.46 0.36
CA ASN A 295 -2.15 12.79 1.41
C ASN A 295 -0.69 12.81 0.94
N ASN A 296 -0.44 12.99 -0.36
CA ASN A 296 0.87 13.36 -0.90
C ASN A 296 0.88 14.85 -1.24
N ASN A 297 1.95 15.58 -0.94
CA ASN A 297 2.05 17.02 -1.23
C ASN A 297 2.33 17.31 -2.72
N LEU A 298 1.43 16.85 -3.60
CA LEU A 298 1.58 16.93 -5.05
C LEU A 298 1.41 18.34 -5.60
N GLN A 299 0.61 19.17 -4.92
CA GLN A 299 0.27 20.53 -5.36
C GLN A 299 -0.30 20.55 -6.79
N ASP A 300 -0.49 21.74 -7.36
CA ASP A 300 -1.03 21.88 -8.72
C ASP A 300 -0.12 21.32 -9.84
N PRO A 301 1.23 21.41 -9.76
CA PRO A 301 2.12 20.81 -10.77
C PRO A 301 1.97 19.30 -10.91
N GLY A 302 1.84 18.56 -9.81
CA GLY A 302 1.65 17.11 -9.84
C GLY A 302 0.38 16.70 -10.61
N VAL A 303 -0.74 17.38 -10.36
CA VAL A 303 -2.01 17.15 -11.09
C VAL A 303 -1.86 17.49 -12.57
N LYS A 304 -1.14 18.56 -12.89
CA LYS A 304 -0.84 18.95 -14.28
C LYS A 304 -0.07 17.84 -15.02
N LEU A 305 0.94 17.24 -14.39
CA LEU A 305 1.72 16.15 -14.98
C LEU A 305 0.88 14.88 -15.21
N LEU A 306 0.07 14.49 -14.22
CA LEU A 306 -0.84 13.34 -14.34
C LEU A 306 -1.87 13.52 -15.46
N SER A 307 -2.35 14.75 -15.67
CA SER A 307 -3.39 15.05 -16.65
C SER A 307 -3.03 14.66 -18.08
N ALA A 308 -1.74 14.67 -18.44
CA ALA A 308 -1.28 14.24 -19.76
C ALA A 308 -1.57 12.76 -20.00
N GLY A 309 -1.23 11.90 -19.03
CA GLY A 309 -1.51 10.47 -19.06
C GLY A 309 -3.01 10.17 -19.05
N MET A 310 -3.78 10.89 -18.23
CA MET A 310 -5.25 10.74 -18.13
C MET A 310 -6.01 11.09 -19.42
N LYS A 311 -5.45 11.97 -20.26
CA LYS A 311 -6.04 12.35 -21.55
C LYS A 311 -5.69 11.39 -22.69
N SER A 312 -4.78 10.44 -22.47
CA SER A 312 -4.42 9.42 -23.44
C SER A 312 -5.60 8.51 -23.78
N GLN A 313 -5.71 8.09 -25.04
CA GLN A 313 -6.70 7.08 -25.46
C GLN A 313 -6.51 5.71 -24.80
N TYR A 314 -5.32 5.46 -24.25
CA TYR A 314 -4.99 4.21 -23.56
C TYR A 314 -5.34 4.23 -22.07
N CYS A 315 -5.73 5.39 -21.52
CA CYS A 315 -6.02 5.50 -20.11
C CYS A 315 -7.30 4.73 -19.75
N LYS A 316 -7.18 3.84 -18.76
CA LYS A 316 -8.30 3.03 -18.24
C LYS A 316 -8.77 3.50 -16.87
N LEU A 317 -8.27 4.64 -16.38
CA LEU A 317 -8.53 5.12 -15.04
C LEU A 317 -9.99 5.56 -14.88
N GLU A 318 -10.67 4.92 -13.94
CA GLU A 318 -12.07 5.13 -13.57
C GLU A 318 -12.17 5.84 -12.22
N THR A 319 -11.26 5.56 -11.28
CA THR A 319 -11.21 6.21 -9.97
C THR A 319 -9.90 6.93 -9.73
N LEU A 320 -9.98 8.20 -9.33
CA LEU A 320 -8.83 8.99 -8.89
C LEU A 320 -9.11 9.63 -7.52
N ARG A 321 -8.27 9.33 -6.54
CA ARG A 321 -8.32 9.93 -5.21
C ARG A 321 -7.11 10.84 -4.99
N LEU A 322 -7.37 12.12 -4.72
CA LEU A 322 -6.38 13.19 -4.52
C LEU A 322 -6.68 13.98 -3.24
N SER A 323 -7.34 13.35 -2.27
CA SER A 323 -7.73 14.01 -1.03
C SER A 323 -6.49 14.44 -0.23
N GLY A 324 -6.48 15.66 0.30
CA GLY A 324 -5.35 16.15 1.10
C GLY A 324 -4.02 16.30 0.34
N CYS A 325 -4.07 16.57 -0.97
CA CYS A 325 -2.88 16.73 -1.82
C CYS A 325 -2.33 18.16 -1.92
N ASN A 326 -2.83 19.08 -1.07
CA ASN A 326 -2.49 20.51 -1.09
C ASN A 326 -2.81 21.18 -2.45
N LEU A 327 -3.97 20.84 -3.00
CA LEU A 327 -4.44 21.36 -4.30
C LEU A 327 -5.17 22.69 -4.14
N SER A 328 -5.05 23.55 -5.16
CA SER A 328 -5.79 24.80 -5.29
C SER A 328 -6.85 24.72 -6.41
N ASP A 329 -7.48 25.86 -6.73
CA ASP A 329 -8.41 25.97 -7.85
C ASP A 329 -7.75 25.74 -9.22
N ARG A 330 -6.44 25.93 -9.36
CA ARG A 330 -5.69 25.63 -10.59
C ARG A 330 -5.70 24.14 -10.95
N SER A 331 -5.67 23.27 -9.95
CA SER A 331 -5.85 21.83 -10.16
C SER A 331 -7.24 21.52 -10.73
N CYS A 332 -8.27 22.27 -10.31
CA CYS A 332 -9.64 22.09 -10.83
C CYS A 332 -9.75 22.47 -12.31
N GLU A 333 -9.05 23.51 -12.78
CA GLU A 333 -8.96 23.83 -14.21
C GLU A 333 -8.36 22.66 -15.01
N THR A 334 -7.25 22.11 -14.51
CA THR A 334 -6.59 20.96 -15.13
C THR A 334 -7.53 19.75 -15.18
N LEU A 335 -8.17 19.39 -14.07
CA LEU A 335 -9.11 18.26 -14.01
C LEU A 335 -10.37 18.51 -14.86
N SER A 336 -10.85 19.74 -14.95
CA SER A 336 -11.95 20.13 -15.85
C SER A 336 -11.64 19.77 -17.30
N SER A 337 -10.39 20.01 -17.74
CA SER A 337 -9.94 19.62 -19.08
C SER A 337 -9.81 18.09 -19.27
N VAL A 338 -9.57 17.33 -18.20
CA VAL A 338 -9.59 15.85 -18.23
C VAL A 338 -11.02 15.34 -18.34
N LEU A 339 -11.94 15.85 -17.52
CA LEU A 339 -13.36 15.48 -17.56
C LEU A 339 -14.03 15.81 -18.90
N SER A 340 -13.53 16.84 -19.58
CA SER A 340 -13.99 17.24 -20.91
C SER A 340 -13.41 16.39 -22.05
N SER A 341 -12.43 15.52 -21.79
CA SER A 341 -11.76 14.74 -22.82
C SER A 341 -12.61 13.51 -23.22
N GLN A 342 -12.73 13.27 -24.52
CA GLN A 342 -13.44 12.09 -25.05
C GLN A 342 -12.81 10.76 -24.60
N SER A 343 -11.49 10.75 -24.37
CA SER A 343 -10.75 9.57 -23.90
C SER A 343 -10.97 9.29 -22.42
N SER A 344 -11.53 10.23 -21.66
CA SER A 344 -11.68 10.07 -20.22
C SER A 344 -12.67 8.94 -19.88
N ARG A 345 -12.27 8.13 -18.90
CA ARG A 345 -13.09 7.06 -18.32
C ARG A 345 -13.42 7.31 -16.85
N LEU A 346 -13.03 8.47 -16.32
CA LEU A 346 -13.17 8.79 -14.91
C LEU A 346 -14.64 8.85 -14.50
N THR A 347 -15.02 7.99 -13.55
CA THR A 347 -16.35 7.89 -12.95
C THR A 347 -16.34 8.33 -11.48
N GLU A 348 -15.22 8.20 -10.77
CA GLU A 348 -15.05 8.66 -9.39
C GLU A 348 -13.86 9.61 -9.24
N LEU A 349 -14.11 10.77 -8.63
CA LEU A 349 -13.10 11.77 -8.30
C LEU A 349 -13.25 12.23 -6.85
N ASP A 350 -12.22 12.00 -6.05
CA ASP A 350 -12.13 12.51 -4.68
C ASP A 350 -11.08 13.61 -4.58
N LEU A 351 -11.53 14.83 -4.28
CA LEU A 351 -10.69 16.01 -4.04
C LEU A 351 -10.82 16.54 -2.61
N GLY A 352 -11.38 15.76 -1.68
CA GLY A 352 -11.62 16.18 -0.31
C GLY A 352 -10.39 16.74 0.40
N ASN A 353 -10.59 17.57 1.41
CA ASN A 353 -9.53 18.16 2.23
C ASN A 353 -8.47 18.97 1.44
N ASN A 354 -8.84 19.55 0.29
CA ASN A 354 -8.00 20.49 -0.47
C ASN A 354 -8.59 21.91 -0.43
N ASN A 355 -7.79 22.97 -0.46
CA ASN A 355 -8.31 24.34 -0.38
C ASN A 355 -8.76 24.87 -1.76
N LEU A 356 -9.77 24.23 -2.35
CA LEU A 356 -10.23 24.54 -3.72
C LEU A 356 -11.05 25.82 -3.81
N GLN A 357 -11.73 26.19 -2.72
CA GLN A 357 -12.61 27.36 -2.64
C GLN A 357 -13.74 27.33 -3.70
N ASN A 358 -14.51 28.41 -3.78
CA ASN A 358 -15.61 28.52 -4.75
C ASN A 358 -15.11 28.60 -6.21
N SER A 359 -13.91 29.14 -6.45
CA SER A 359 -13.33 29.22 -7.80
C SER A 359 -13.00 27.84 -8.36
N GLY A 360 -12.51 26.91 -7.54
CA GLY A 360 -12.25 25.53 -7.95
C GLY A 360 -13.50 24.82 -8.45
N VAL A 361 -14.61 24.91 -7.72
CA VAL A 361 -15.90 24.33 -8.15
C VAL A 361 -16.40 24.98 -9.45
N LYS A 362 -16.24 26.30 -9.58
CA LYS A 362 -16.57 27.01 -10.82
C LYS A 362 -15.78 26.49 -12.02
N LEU A 363 -14.47 26.29 -11.89
CA LEU A 363 -13.62 25.77 -12.96
C LEU A 363 -13.95 24.32 -13.31
N LEU A 364 -14.15 23.47 -12.29
CA LEU A 364 -14.50 22.06 -12.47
C LEU A 364 -15.86 21.88 -13.17
N SER A 365 -16.80 22.79 -12.90
CA SER A 365 -18.17 22.71 -13.44
C SER A 365 -18.23 22.73 -14.97
N ALA A 366 -17.27 23.37 -15.65
CA ALA A 366 -17.21 23.39 -17.11
C ALA A 366 -17.02 21.97 -17.66
N GLY A 367 -16.07 21.21 -17.10
CA GLY A 367 -15.83 19.83 -17.49
C GLY A 367 -16.95 18.88 -17.08
N MET A 368 -17.57 19.10 -15.92
CA MET A 368 -18.74 18.32 -15.49
C MET A 368 -19.98 18.49 -16.38
N LYS A 369 -20.07 19.60 -17.11
CA LYS A 369 -21.15 19.87 -18.08
C LYS A 369 -20.82 19.39 -19.49
N SER A 370 -19.61 18.91 -19.74
CA SER A 370 -19.25 18.33 -21.05
C SER A 370 -20.04 17.06 -21.33
N GLN A 371 -20.41 16.84 -22.60
CA GLN A 371 -21.05 15.58 -23.04
C GLN A 371 -20.15 14.36 -22.88
N TYR A 372 -18.84 14.55 -22.75
CA TYR A 372 -17.85 13.48 -22.56
C TYR A 372 -17.66 13.08 -21.09
N CYS A 373 -18.22 13.85 -20.15
CA CYS A 373 -18.03 13.59 -18.74
C CYS A 373 -18.86 12.39 -18.26
N LYS A 374 -18.17 11.39 -17.72
CA LYS A 374 -18.76 10.16 -17.16
C LYS A 374 -18.77 10.15 -15.63
N LEU A 375 -18.45 11.27 -15.00
CA LEU A 375 -18.28 11.35 -13.55
C LEU A 375 -19.62 11.08 -12.85
N GLU A 376 -19.66 9.99 -12.08
CA GLU A 376 -20.81 9.57 -11.28
C GLU A 376 -20.63 9.93 -9.81
N THR A 377 -19.39 9.94 -9.30
CA THR A 377 -19.07 10.23 -7.90
C THR A 377 -18.10 11.40 -7.80
N LEU A 378 -18.49 12.43 -7.03
CA LEU A 378 -17.63 13.57 -6.72
C LEU A 378 -17.59 13.82 -5.22
N ARG A 379 -16.40 13.78 -4.63
CA ARG A 379 -16.17 14.12 -3.22
C ARG A 379 -15.39 15.41 -3.08
N LEU A 380 -15.98 16.38 -2.39
CA LEU A 380 -15.46 17.72 -2.13
C LEU A 380 -15.58 18.09 -0.64
N SER A 381 -15.55 17.07 0.23
CA SER A 381 -15.65 17.26 1.67
C SER A 381 -14.47 18.10 2.18
N GLY A 382 -14.74 19.14 2.97
CA GLY A 382 -13.69 19.99 3.55
C GLY A 382 -12.92 20.86 2.55
N CYS A 383 -13.50 21.20 1.40
CA CYS A 383 -12.83 21.97 0.34
C CYS A 383 -12.94 23.51 0.45
N ASN A 384 -13.33 24.02 1.62
CA ASN A 384 -13.57 25.45 1.89
C ASN A 384 -14.65 26.06 0.97
N LEU A 385 -15.73 25.32 0.75
CA LEU A 385 -16.85 25.74 -0.08
C LEU A 385 -17.89 26.54 0.71
N SER A 386 -18.61 27.45 0.02
CA SER A 386 -19.75 28.19 0.55
C SER A 386 -21.00 28.05 -0.34
N GLU A 387 -22.07 28.79 -0.02
CA GLU A 387 -23.31 28.84 -0.80
C GLU A 387 -23.12 29.12 -2.30
N ARG A 388 -22.07 29.88 -2.69
CA ARG A 388 -21.75 30.16 -4.11
C ARG A 388 -21.36 28.89 -4.89
N SER A 389 -20.72 27.94 -4.21
CA SER A 389 -20.42 26.63 -4.82
C SER A 389 -21.70 25.84 -5.06
N CYS A 390 -22.71 25.98 -4.19
CA CYS A 390 -24.00 25.29 -4.36
C CYS A 390 -24.76 25.81 -5.58
N GLU A 391 -24.72 27.10 -5.88
CA GLU A 391 -25.28 27.66 -7.13
C GLU A 391 -24.63 27.03 -8.37
N THR A 392 -23.30 26.95 -8.37
CA THR A 392 -22.55 26.33 -9.47
C THR A 392 -22.92 24.85 -9.61
N LEU A 393 -22.93 24.09 -8.52
CA LEU A 393 -23.28 22.66 -8.54
C LEU A 393 -24.75 22.43 -8.91
N SER A 394 -25.67 23.32 -8.51
CA SER A 394 -27.07 23.30 -8.92
C SER A 394 -27.20 23.36 -10.45
N SER A 395 -26.39 24.20 -11.10
CA SER A 395 -26.34 24.27 -12.57
C SER A 395 -25.74 23.02 -13.22
N VAL A 396 -24.85 22.28 -12.53
CA VAL A 396 -24.33 21.00 -13.01
C VAL A 396 -25.39 19.91 -12.89
N LEU A 397 -26.05 19.79 -11.73
CA LEU A 397 -27.13 18.82 -11.48
C LEU A 397 -28.33 19.01 -12.43
N SER A 398 -28.54 20.24 -12.89
CA SER A 398 -29.60 20.58 -13.85
C SER A 398 -29.20 20.29 -15.30
N SER A 399 -27.94 19.96 -15.59
CA SER A 399 -27.45 19.76 -16.96
C SER A 399 -27.82 18.37 -17.49
N GLN A 400 -28.31 18.30 -18.73
CA GLN A 400 -28.63 17.04 -19.40
C GLN A 400 -27.42 16.10 -19.55
N SER A 401 -26.22 16.67 -19.67
CA SER A 401 -24.96 15.93 -19.78
C SER A 401 -24.45 15.36 -18.45
N SER A 402 -25.02 15.76 -17.31
CA SER A 402 -24.53 15.30 -16.01
C SER A 402 -24.81 13.80 -15.81
N SER A 403 -23.80 13.09 -15.32
CA SER A 403 -23.89 11.67 -14.93
C SER A 403 -23.82 11.47 -13.42
N LEU A 404 -23.82 12.57 -12.65
CA LEU A 404 -23.53 12.53 -11.22
C LEU A 404 -24.64 11.82 -10.43
N ARG A 405 -24.25 10.81 -9.66
CA ARG A 405 -25.08 9.98 -8.78
C ARG A 405 -24.73 10.17 -7.31
N GLU A 406 -23.47 10.40 -6.97
CA GLU A 406 -23.01 10.66 -5.61
C GLU A 406 -22.28 12.01 -5.52
N LEU A 407 -22.70 12.82 -4.54
CA LEU A 407 -22.08 14.11 -4.24
C LEU A 407 -21.85 14.24 -2.73
N ASP A 408 -20.59 14.33 -2.34
CA ASP A 408 -20.19 14.62 -0.96
C ASP A 408 -19.66 16.05 -0.83
N LEU A 409 -20.39 16.89 -0.09
CA LEU A 409 -20.04 18.27 0.23
C LEU A 409 -19.82 18.47 1.73
N GLY A 410 -19.62 17.39 2.49
CA GLY A 410 -19.47 17.43 3.94
C GLY A 410 -18.41 18.42 4.41
N ASN A 411 -18.53 18.87 5.65
CA ASN A 411 -17.57 19.76 6.30
C ASN A 411 -17.28 21.10 5.57
N ASN A 412 -18.17 21.56 4.70
CA ASN A 412 -18.11 22.88 4.07
C ASN A 412 -19.05 23.89 4.74
N ASN A 413 -18.83 25.19 4.55
CA ASN A 413 -19.66 26.24 5.17
C ASN A 413 -20.84 26.64 4.26
N LEU A 414 -21.66 25.66 3.87
CA LEU A 414 -22.71 25.87 2.86
C LEU A 414 -23.90 26.68 3.39
N GLN A 415 -24.29 26.43 4.64
CA GLN A 415 -25.45 27.06 5.30
C GLN A 415 -26.78 26.78 4.58
N ASP A 416 -27.90 27.24 5.17
CA ASP A 416 -29.23 27.02 4.61
C ASP A 416 -29.44 27.62 3.20
N PRO A 417 -28.91 28.83 2.87
CA PRO A 417 -29.03 29.37 1.51
C PRO A 417 -28.35 28.48 0.46
N GLY A 418 -27.20 27.88 0.79
CA GLY A 418 -26.51 26.94 -0.08
C GLY A 418 -27.37 25.72 -0.42
N VAL A 419 -27.98 25.09 0.59
CA VAL A 419 -28.88 23.94 0.38
C VAL A 419 -30.12 24.33 -0.42
N LYS A 420 -30.66 25.54 -0.20
CA LYS A 420 -31.77 26.06 -1.01
C LYS A 420 -31.40 26.20 -2.49
N LEU A 421 -30.21 26.71 -2.80
CA LEU A 421 -29.69 26.83 -4.17
C LEU A 421 -29.47 25.47 -4.82
N LEU A 422 -28.85 24.53 -4.09
CA LEU A 422 -28.60 23.16 -4.56
C LEU A 422 -29.92 22.42 -4.86
N SER A 423 -30.93 22.61 -3.99
CA SER A 423 -32.26 22.00 -4.12
C SER A 423 -32.97 22.37 -5.42
N ALA A 424 -32.71 23.57 -5.98
CA ALA A 424 -33.28 23.97 -7.26
C ALA A 424 -32.81 23.03 -8.40
N GLY A 425 -31.53 22.68 -8.42
CA GLY A 425 -30.97 21.80 -9.43
C GLY A 425 -31.33 20.33 -9.24
N MET A 426 -31.46 19.89 -7.99
CA MET A 426 -31.92 18.54 -7.68
C MET A 426 -33.36 18.25 -8.11
N LYS A 427 -34.19 19.30 -8.24
CA LYS A 427 -35.57 19.18 -8.74
C LYS A 427 -35.65 19.06 -10.28
N SER A 428 -34.57 19.31 -11.00
CA SER A 428 -34.52 19.18 -12.45
C SER A 428 -34.82 17.74 -12.88
N GLN A 429 -35.51 17.56 -14.01
CA GLN A 429 -35.73 16.25 -14.62
C GLN A 429 -34.43 15.56 -15.07
N TYR A 430 -33.35 16.33 -15.25
CA TYR A 430 -32.04 15.83 -15.64
C TYR A 430 -31.20 15.35 -14.45
N CYS A 431 -31.60 15.65 -13.21
CA CYS A 431 -30.83 15.26 -12.04
C CYS A 431 -30.85 13.73 -11.85
N LYS A 432 -29.67 13.13 -11.75
CA LYS A 432 -29.48 11.69 -11.53
C LYS A 432 -29.00 11.36 -10.12
N LEU A 433 -28.94 12.34 -9.22
CA LEU A 433 -28.32 12.20 -7.92
C LEU A 433 -29.11 11.22 -7.03
N GLU A 434 -28.41 10.19 -6.55
CA GLU A 434 -28.91 9.12 -5.69
C GLU A 434 -28.39 9.26 -4.25
N THR A 435 -27.19 9.83 -4.08
CA THR A 435 -26.56 10.02 -2.77
C THR A 435 -26.09 11.46 -2.60
N LEU A 436 -26.53 12.11 -1.52
CA LEU A 436 -26.09 13.45 -1.12
C LEU A 436 -25.59 13.44 0.32
N ARG A 437 -24.32 13.83 0.51
CA ARG A 437 -23.73 13.99 1.84
C ARG A 437 -23.45 15.46 2.13
N LEU A 438 -24.07 15.95 3.21
CA LEU A 438 -24.04 17.32 3.71
C LEU A 438 -23.70 17.35 5.21
N SER A 439 -23.02 16.31 5.70
CA SER A 439 -22.65 16.23 7.11
C SER A 439 -21.75 17.40 7.49
N GLY A 440 -22.09 18.14 8.55
CA GLY A 440 -21.24 19.23 9.02
C GLY A 440 -21.30 20.50 8.17
N CYS A 441 -22.41 20.77 7.48
CA CYS A 441 -22.55 21.90 6.55
C CYS A 441 -23.13 23.19 7.17
N LYS A 442 -23.31 23.24 8.50
CA LYS A 442 -23.95 24.32 9.26
C LYS A 442 -25.41 24.55 8.88
N LEU A 443 -26.15 23.45 8.76
CA LEU A 443 -27.56 23.48 8.37
C LEU A 443 -28.45 23.62 9.60
N SER A 444 -29.59 24.31 9.43
CA SER A 444 -30.69 24.39 10.39
C SER A 444 -31.94 23.66 9.89
N ASP A 445 -33.04 23.72 10.64
CA ASP A 445 -34.36 23.22 10.25
C ASP A 445 -34.86 23.83 8.92
N ARG A 446 -34.41 25.04 8.57
CA ARG A 446 -34.74 25.69 7.28
C ARG A 446 -34.25 24.88 6.07
N SER A 447 -33.12 24.19 6.20
CA SER A 447 -32.62 23.30 5.14
C SER A 447 -33.53 22.08 4.95
N CYS A 448 -34.18 21.60 6.02
CA CYS A 448 -35.07 20.45 5.95
C CYS A 448 -36.29 20.74 5.07
N GLU A 449 -36.79 21.98 5.02
CA GLU A 449 -37.90 22.35 4.12
C GLU A 449 -37.49 22.24 2.65
N ALA A 450 -36.32 22.77 2.30
CA ALA A 450 -35.81 22.72 0.94
C ALA A 450 -35.58 21.27 0.48
N LEU A 451 -34.96 20.45 1.34
CA LEU A 451 -34.70 19.04 1.09
C LEU A 451 -35.99 18.21 1.05
N SER A 452 -36.94 18.46 1.95
CA SER A 452 -38.25 17.81 1.93
C SER A 452 -38.98 18.08 0.61
N SER A 453 -38.87 19.30 0.08
CA SER A 453 -39.41 19.65 -1.23
C SER A 453 -38.70 18.95 -2.39
N VAL A 454 -37.39 18.70 -2.31
CA VAL A 454 -36.67 17.87 -3.29
C VAL A 454 -37.16 16.43 -3.23
N LEU A 455 -37.21 15.86 -2.02
CA LEU A 455 -37.63 14.49 -1.76
C LEU A 455 -39.06 14.21 -2.26
N SER A 456 -39.94 15.21 -2.18
CA SER A 456 -41.34 15.13 -2.65
C SER A 456 -41.49 15.27 -4.17
N SER A 457 -40.43 15.67 -4.88
CA SER A 457 -40.46 15.87 -6.33
C SER A 457 -40.47 14.55 -7.08
N GLN A 458 -41.32 14.41 -8.10
CA GLN A 458 -41.37 13.20 -8.94
C GLN A 458 -40.06 12.92 -9.70
N SER A 459 -39.28 13.97 -9.98
CA SER A 459 -37.96 13.88 -10.62
C SER A 459 -36.86 13.35 -9.69
N SER A 460 -37.10 13.30 -8.37
CA SER A 460 -36.08 12.90 -7.41
C SER A 460 -35.69 11.42 -7.56
N ARG A 461 -34.38 11.18 -7.47
CA ARG A 461 -33.77 9.84 -7.45
C ARG A 461 -33.01 9.58 -6.15
N LEU A 462 -33.08 10.51 -5.20
CA LEU A 462 -32.30 10.45 -3.97
C LEU A 462 -32.72 9.25 -3.11
N ARG A 463 -31.75 8.39 -2.80
CA ARG A 463 -31.85 7.19 -1.97
C ARG A 463 -31.11 7.34 -0.64
N GLU A 464 -29.99 8.06 -0.63
CA GLU A 464 -29.21 8.31 0.59
C GLU A 464 -29.03 9.82 0.83
N LEU A 465 -29.37 10.25 2.04
CA LEU A 465 -29.18 11.62 2.50
C LEU A 465 -28.48 11.61 3.86
N ASP A 466 -27.26 12.13 3.91
CA ASP A 466 -26.49 12.30 5.14
C ASP A 466 -26.44 13.79 5.53
N LEU A 467 -27.04 14.10 6.68
CA LEU A 467 -27.08 15.42 7.31
C LEU A 467 -26.48 15.40 8.72
N ASP A 468 -25.69 14.40 9.06
CA ASP A 468 -25.07 14.28 10.39
C ASP A 468 -24.28 15.55 10.74
N ASN A 469 -24.07 15.79 12.02
CA ASN A 469 -23.29 16.94 12.49
C ASN A 469 -23.87 18.29 12.01
N ASN A 470 -25.19 18.48 12.04
CA ASN A 470 -25.88 19.74 11.73
C ASN A 470 -26.87 20.14 12.85
N ASN A 471 -27.46 21.33 12.77
CA ASN A 471 -28.40 21.84 13.77
C ASN A 471 -29.85 21.78 13.28
N LEU A 472 -30.31 20.60 12.84
CA LEU A 472 -31.59 20.45 12.14
C LEU A 472 -32.83 20.66 13.02
N GLN A 473 -32.69 20.58 14.36
CA GLN A 473 -33.79 20.63 15.35
C GLN A 473 -34.85 19.52 15.15
N ASP A 474 -35.62 19.22 16.19
CA ASP A 474 -36.65 18.17 16.13
C ASP A 474 -37.70 18.38 15.03
N PRO A 475 -38.21 19.61 14.77
CA PRO A 475 -39.19 19.82 13.70
C PRO A 475 -38.64 19.51 12.32
N GLY A 476 -37.39 19.91 12.03
CA GLY A 476 -36.73 19.63 10.75
C GLY A 476 -36.50 18.13 10.53
N VAL A 477 -36.05 17.41 11.57
CA VAL A 477 -35.89 15.94 11.52
C VAL A 477 -37.23 15.24 11.31
N LYS A 478 -38.29 15.67 12.00
CA LYS A 478 -39.64 15.12 11.81
C LYS A 478 -40.15 15.35 10.40
N LEU A 479 -39.89 16.51 9.81
CA LEU A 479 -40.29 16.84 8.44
C LEU A 479 -39.67 15.87 7.42
N LEU A 480 -38.37 15.59 7.52
CA LEU A 480 -37.68 14.66 6.63
C LEU A 480 -38.10 13.20 6.89
N SER A 481 -38.26 12.83 8.16
CA SER A 481 -38.65 11.47 8.57
C SER A 481 -40.10 11.13 8.18
N ALA A 482 -40.99 12.11 8.18
CA ALA A 482 -42.37 11.93 7.72
C ALA A 482 -42.41 11.58 6.22
N GLY A 483 -41.51 12.17 5.42
CA GLY A 483 -41.35 11.82 4.01
C GLY A 483 -41.00 10.35 3.81
N MET A 484 -40.09 9.80 4.60
CA MET A 484 -39.68 8.37 4.48
C MET A 484 -40.83 7.36 4.65
N LYS A 485 -41.95 7.76 5.29
CA LYS A 485 -43.13 6.89 5.46
C LYS A 485 -44.08 6.90 4.26
N SER A 486 -43.88 7.79 3.29
CA SER A 486 -44.76 7.92 2.13
C SER A 486 -44.21 7.12 0.94
N GLN A 487 -45.09 6.39 0.26
CA GLN A 487 -44.80 5.55 -0.90
C GLN A 487 -44.23 6.30 -2.12
N TYR A 488 -44.28 7.63 -2.11
CA TYR A 488 -43.78 8.48 -3.18
C TYR A 488 -42.30 8.86 -3.01
N TYR A 489 -41.71 8.58 -1.85
CA TYR A 489 -40.30 8.85 -1.56
C TYR A 489 -39.46 7.62 -1.86
N LYS A 490 -38.35 7.82 -2.59
CA LYS A 490 -37.36 6.75 -2.89
C LYS A 490 -36.21 6.71 -1.88
N LEU A 491 -36.25 7.58 -0.86
CA LEU A 491 -35.20 7.65 0.13
C LEU A 491 -35.20 6.36 0.95
N GLU A 492 -34.04 5.72 1.06
CA GLU A 492 -33.82 4.47 1.76
C GLU A 492 -33.01 4.70 3.04
N THR A 493 -32.06 5.64 3.01
CA THR A 493 -31.18 5.97 4.13
C THR A 493 -31.22 7.47 4.43
N LEU A 494 -31.53 7.80 5.68
CA LEU A 494 -31.46 9.16 6.22
C LEU A 494 -30.59 9.16 7.48
N ARG A 495 -29.52 9.95 7.48
CA ARG A 495 -28.66 10.18 8.64
C ARG A 495 -28.78 11.64 9.07
N VAL A 496 -29.08 11.88 10.35
CA VAL A 496 -29.35 13.21 10.91
C VAL A 496 -28.70 13.42 12.27
N GLU A 497 -28.00 12.41 12.81
CA GLU A 497 -27.44 12.42 14.16
C GLU A 497 -25.96 12.04 14.12
N PRO A 498 -25.08 12.77 14.85
CA PRO A 498 -25.42 13.70 15.92
C PRO A 498 -25.88 15.09 15.44
N ALA A 499 -26.86 15.69 16.11
CA ALA A 499 -27.39 17.03 15.82
C ALA A 499 -27.21 18.05 16.96
N GLY A 500 -27.55 19.31 16.70
CA GLY A 500 -27.61 20.40 17.70
C GLY A 500 -26.67 21.59 17.49
N VAL A 501 -26.81 22.59 18.38
CA VAL A 501 -26.23 23.94 18.24
C VAL A 501 -24.70 23.93 18.10
N ARG A 502 -24.02 22.94 18.68
CA ARG A 502 -22.56 22.80 18.56
C ARG A 502 -22.08 22.74 17.12
N TRP A 503 -22.92 22.23 16.21
CA TRP A 503 -22.60 22.03 14.81
C TRP A 503 -22.71 23.29 13.95
N LEU A 504 -23.23 24.39 14.50
CA LEU A 504 -23.14 25.71 13.87
C LEU A 504 -21.72 26.31 13.97
N ARG A 505 -20.86 25.77 14.84
CA ARG A 505 -19.48 26.25 14.98
C ARG A 505 -18.71 26.06 13.66
N PRO A 506 -17.94 27.07 13.21
CA PRO A 506 -17.13 26.97 12.00
C PRO A 506 -16.01 25.93 12.09
N GLY A 507 -15.75 25.28 10.96
CA GLY A 507 -14.57 24.43 10.76
C GLY A 507 -14.52 23.22 11.68
N LEU A 508 -13.31 22.81 12.06
CA LEU A 508 -13.07 21.63 12.90
C LEU A 508 -13.49 21.84 14.36
N ARG A 509 -13.65 23.09 14.81
CA ARG A 509 -14.02 23.43 16.20
C ARG A 509 -15.41 22.91 16.61
N LYS A 510 -16.27 22.55 15.65
CA LYS A 510 -17.56 21.88 15.93
C LYS A 510 -17.39 20.48 16.53
N TYR A 511 -16.25 19.83 16.25
CA TYR A 511 -15.87 18.53 16.81
C TYR A 511 -15.12 18.65 18.15
N SER A 512 -15.17 19.82 18.82
CA SER A 512 -14.41 20.06 20.03
C SER A 512 -14.75 19.05 21.14
N CYS A 513 -13.70 18.42 21.68
CA CYS A 513 -13.75 17.49 22.79
C CYS A 513 -13.02 18.07 24.00
N GLN A 514 -13.60 17.92 25.18
CA GLN A 514 -12.91 18.24 26.42
C GLN A 514 -12.07 17.04 26.88
N LEU A 515 -10.74 17.20 26.84
CA LEU A 515 -9.83 16.15 27.29
C LEU A 515 -9.69 16.14 28.81
N THR A 516 -9.45 14.96 29.36
CA THR A 516 -9.19 14.77 30.79
C THR A 516 -8.00 13.83 30.97
N ILE A 517 -6.98 14.31 31.68
CA ILE A 517 -5.78 13.53 31.98
C ILE A 517 -6.16 12.29 32.81
N ASP A 518 -5.57 11.15 32.46
CA ASP A 518 -5.63 9.93 33.26
C ASP A 518 -4.47 9.91 34.25
N THR A 519 -4.77 10.22 35.50
CA THR A 519 -3.82 10.29 36.62
C THR A 519 -3.11 8.96 36.91
N ASN A 520 -3.70 7.83 36.48
CA ASN A 520 -3.10 6.51 36.64
C ASN A 520 -1.93 6.27 35.68
N THR A 521 -1.85 7.06 34.61
CA THR A 521 -0.79 6.93 33.60
C THR A 521 0.39 7.87 33.82
N VAL A 522 0.17 8.97 34.55
CA VAL A 522 1.12 10.09 34.67
C VAL A 522 2.45 9.65 35.28
N ASN A 523 3.55 9.87 34.57
CA ASN A 523 4.88 9.64 35.12
C ASN A 523 5.15 10.51 36.36
N THR A 524 5.90 10.00 37.32
CA THR A 524 6.15 10.68 38.60
C THR A 524 6.98 11.97 38.47
N ASN A 525 7.68 12.23 37.37
CA ASN A 525 8.35 13.52 37.12
C ASN A 525 7.42 14.58 36.51
N LEU A 526 6.14 14.26 36.30
CA LEU A 526 5.14 15.20 35.81
C LEU A 526 4.26 15.71 36.95
N LYS A 527 4.13 17.03 37.07
CA LYS A 527 3.24 17.69 38.02
C LYS A 527 1.98 18.18 37.31
N LEU A 528 0.82 17.80 37.84
CA LEU A 528 -0.48 18.34 37.43
C LEU A 528 -0.81 19.62 38.21
N SER A 529 -1.43 20.58 37.54
CA SER A 529 -1.91 21.84 38.09
C SER A 529 -3.15 22.32 37.33
N ASP A 530 -3.78 23.40 37.80
CA ASP A 530 -4.95 24.02 37.16
C ASP A 530 -6.08 23.01 36.93
N ASN A 531 -6.54 22.37 38.03
CA ASN A 531 -7.55 21.31 37.99
C ASN A 531 -7.23 20.19 36.99
N ASN A 532 -5.97 19.76 36.94
CA ASN A 532 -5.44 18.74 36.02
C ASN A 532 -5.57 19.11 34.53
N ARG A 533 -5.68 20.41 34.20
CA ARG A 533 -5.63 20.89 32.81
C ARG A 533 -4.24 21.25 32.35
N LYS A 534 -3.28 21.43 33.27
CA LYS A 534 -1.89 21.73 32.94
C LYS A 534 -0.95 20.70 33.53
N VAL A 535 -0.04 20.20 32.70
CA VAL A 535 1.06 19.31 33.09
C VAL A 535 2.40 20.00 32.89
N THR A 536 3.30 19.86 33.86
CA THR A 536 4.66 20.41 33.81
C THR A 536 5.69 19.36 34.20
N HIS A 537 6.78 19.24 33.45
CA HIS A 537 7.91 18.39 33.86
C HIS A 537 8.71 19.10 34.95
N VAL A 538 8.84 18.45 36.10
CA VAL A 538 9.58 18.93 37.27
C VAL A 538 10.69 17.96 37.67
N LYS A 539 11.78 18.47 38.24
CA LYS A 539 12.89 17.62 38.71
C LYS A 539 12.55 16.80 39.96
N LYS A 540 11.58 17.26 40.76
CA LYS A 540 11.17 16.59 41.99
C LYS A 540 10.11 15.55 41.66
N VAL A 541 10.33 14.31 42.09
CA VAL A 541 9.37 13.21 41.98
C VAL A 541 8.08 13.59 42.73
N GLN A 542 6.95 13.48 42.03
CA GLN A 542 5.61 13.69 42.56
C GLN A 542 5.06 12.40 43.17
N SER A 543 4.25 12.53 44.21
CA SER A 543 3.61 11.39 44.87
C SER A 543 2.30 11.06 44.16
N TYR A 544 2.29 9.94 43.44
CA TYR A 544 1.09 9.34 42.87
C TYR A 544 0.96 7.89 43.36
N PRO A 545 -0.26 7.35 43.51
CA PRO A 545 -0.45 5.93 43.83
C PRO A 545 0.21 5.03 42.77
N ASP A 546 0.80 3.92 43.19
CA ASP A 546 1.32 2.96 42.22
C ASP A 546 0.18 2.37 41.37
N HIS A 547 0.46 2.16 40.08
CA HIS A 547 -0.53 1.67 39.14
C HIS A 547 0.14 0.99 37.94
N PRO A 548 -0.40 -0.15 37.45
CA PRO A 548 0.18 -0.88 36.30
C PRO A 548 0.26 -0.01 35.04
N ASP A 549 -0.75 0.83 34.80
CA ASP A 549 -0.82 1.73 33.64
C ASP A 549 0.12 2.96 33.70
N ARG A 550 0.90 3.14 34.78
CA ARG A 550 1.77 4.32 34.97
C ARG A 550 3.04 4.24 34.11
N PHE A 551 3.37 5.30 33.39
CA PHE A 551 4.69 5.41 32.74
C PHE A 551 5.78 5.53 33.80
N ASP A 552 6.77 4.64 33.78
CA ASP A 552 7.81 4.58 34.82
C ASP A 552 9.10 5.34 34.46
N VAL A 553 9.53 5.26 33.20
CA VAL A 553 10.82 5.75 32.73
C VAL A 553 10.69 7.08 31.99
N TYR A 554 9.77 7.18 31.03
CA TYR A 554 9.62 8.36 30.18
C TYR A 554 8.53 9.28 30.72
N GLU A 555 8.75 10.59 30.67
CA GLU A 555 7.84 11.63 31.16
C GLU A 555 6.61 11.80 30.27
N GLN A 556 5.76 10.77 30.25
CA GLN A 556 4.57 10.63 29.43
C GLN A 556 3.32 10.48 30.27
N LEU A 557 2.18 10.78 29.64
CA LEU A 557 0.85 10.48 30.14
C LEU A 557 -0.13 10.26 28.98
N LEU A 558 -1.26 9.64 29.30
CA LEU A 558 -2.44 9.55 28.44
C LEU A 558 -3.62 10.30 29.08
N CYS A 559 -4.55 10.73 28.23
CA CYS A 559 -5.89 11.14 28.61
C CYS A 559 -6.80 9.92 28.71
N ARG A 560 -7.86 10.01 29.52
CA ARG A 560 -8.84 8.91 29.69
C ARG A 560 -9.84 8.82 28.54
N ASN A 561 -9.90 9.84 27.68
CA ASN A 561 -10.87 9.96 26.60
C ASN A 561 -10.53 8.97 25.46
N GLY A 562 -11.33 7.92 25.33
CA GLY A 562 -11.30 7.05 24.14
C GLY A 562 -12.00 7.73 22.97
N LEU A 563 -11.28 7.92 21.86
CA LEU A 563 -11.80 8.55 20.64
C LEU A 563 -12.37 7.47 19.71
N THR A 564 -13.66 7.58 19.38
CA THR A 564 -14.38 6.63 18.52
C THR A 564 -15.02 7.25 17.29
N GLY A 565 -15.03 8.58 17.18
CA GLY A 565 -15.62 9.34 16.08
C GLY A 565 -14.71 10.47 15.61
N ARG A 566 -15.30 11.64 15.34
CA ARG A 566 -14.57 12.86 15.03
C ARG A 566 -14.29 13.66 16.30
N CYS A 567 -13.04 14.00 16.55
CA CYS A 567 -12.65 14.72 17.76
C CYS A 567 -11.59 15.77 17.47
N TYR A 568 -11.81 16.97 17.99
CA TYR A 568 -10.91 18.11 17.87
C TYR A 568 -10.53 18.62 19.26
N TRP A 569 -9.26 18.89 19.51
CA TRP A 569 -8.83 19.58 20.72
C TRP A 569 -7.62 20.47 20.44
N GLU A 570 -7.42 21.45 21.32
CA GLU A 570 -6.30 22.38 21.23
C GLU A 570 -5.48 22.30 22.52
N VAL A 571 -4.18 22.45 22.37
CA VAL A 571 -3.24 22.52 23.49
C VAL A 571 -2.27 23.66 23.29
N GLU A 572 -1.95 24.33 24.39
CA GLU A 572 -0.86 25.29 24.47
C GLU A 572 0.37 24.60 25.08
N TRP A 573 1.54 24.79 24.49
CA TRP A 573 2.78 24.19 24.99
C TRP A 573 3.86 25.22 25.31
N ARG A 574 4.81 24.80 26.14
CA ARG A 574 6.07 25.49 26.40
C ARG A 574 7.22 24.49 26.45
N GLY A 575 8.36 24.85 25.88
CA GLY A 575 9.55 24.01 25.91
C GLY A 575 9.54 22.93 24.84
N TYR A 576 9.93 21.72 25.21
CA TYR A 576 10.04 20.57 24.31
C TYR A 576 9.01 19.52 24.69
N VAL A 577 8.00 19.35 23.83
CA VAL A 577 6.88 18.46 24.10
C VAL A 577 6.56 17.62 22.87
N ASP A 578 6.02 16.45 23.10
CA ASP A 578 5.31 15.70 22.07
C ASP A 578 3.81 15.73 22.35
N ILE A 579 3.03 16.06 21.33
CA ILE A 579 1.57 16.02 21.33
C ILE A 579 1.17 14.80 20.51
N SER A 580 0.57 13.81 21.17
CA SER A 580 0.44 12.48 20.60
C SER A 580 -0.97 11.92 20.68
N VAL A 581 -1.23 10.94 19.86
CA VAL A 581 -2.41 10.06 19.94
C VAL A 581 -1.89 8.63 19.90
N SER A 582 -2.42 7.77 20.76
CA SER A 582 -1.91 6.41 20.95
C SER A 582 -3.04 5.42 21.20
N TYR A 583 -2.86 4.17 20.78
CA TYR A 583 -3.63 3.07 21.35
C TYR A 583 -3.29 2.89 22.83
N ARG A 584 -4.25 2.33 23.57
CA ARG A 584 -4.06 2.06 25.01
C ARG A 584 -2.99 1.01 25.29
N SER A 585 -2.78 0.10 24.34
CA SER A 585 -1.82 -1.02 24.33
C SER A 585 -0.35 -0.60 24.33
N ILE A 586 -0.02 0.68 24.13
CA ILE A 586 1.37 1.15 24.20
C ILE A 586 2.05 0.68 25.48
N ARG A 587 3.27 0.14 25.35
CA ARG A 587 4.05 -0.33 26.49
C ARG A 587 4.48 0.88 27.34
N ARG A 588 4.39 0.76 28.66
CA ARG A 588 4.61 1.90 29.58
C ARG A 588 5.75 1.67 30.57
N LYS A 589 6.32 0.47 30.56
CA LYS A 589 7.32 0.02 31.52
C LYS A 589 8.65 -0.31 30.84
N GLY A 590 9.73 0.19 31.42
CA GLY A 590 11.11 -0.05 30.99
C GLY A 590 11.64 0.94 29.95
N ARG A 591 12.95 0.83 29.69
CA ARG A 591 13.72 1.67 28.75
C ARG A 591 13.76 1.02 27.38
N SER A 592 12.82 1.37 26.51
CA SER A 592 12.78 0.92 25.11
C SER A 592 12.00 1.93 24.26
N ASP A 593 12.37 2.05 22.99
CA ASP A 593 11.69 2.91 22.02
C ASP A 593 10.22 2.53 21.85
N VAL A 594 9.86 1.25 22.03
CA VAL A 594 8.45 0.82 21.97
C VAL A 594 7.57 1.44 23.07
N CYS A 595 8.18 2.03 24.11
CA CYS A 595 7.47 2.72 25.18
C CYS A 595 7.26 4.21 24.91
N VAL A 596 7.83 4.75 23.83
CA VAL A 596 7.89 6.20 23.56
C VAL A 596 6.93 6.60 22.45
N PHE A 597 6.14 7.65 22.65
CA PHE A 597 5.23 8.13 21.62
C PHE A 597 5.93 8.47 20.29
N GLY A 598 5.38 7.95 19.19
CA GLY A 598 5.89 8.11 17.83
C GLY A 598 7.04 7.16 17.44
N LEU A 599 7.68 6.47 18.39
CA LEU A 599 8.75 5.50 18.11
C LEU A 599 8.26 4.05 18.00
N ASN A 600 6.93 3.87 17.94
CA ASN A 600 6.25 2.59 17.78
C ASN A 600 5.07 2.74 16.81
N ASP A 601 4.52 1.60 16.38
CA ASP A 601 3.34 1.50 15.53
C ASP A 601 2.01 1.74 16.28
N GLN A 602 2.05 1.91 17.60
CA GLN A 602 0.86 2.15 18.43
C GLN A 602 0.53 3.63 18.59
N SER A 603 1.39 4.54 18.14
CA SER A 603 1.25 5.98 18.41
C SER A 603 1.74 6.88 17.29
N TRP A 604 1.12 8.06 17.21
CA TRP A 604 1.41 9.13 16.27
C TRP A 604 1.68 10.40 17.05
N SER A 605 2.71 11.14 16.67
CA SER A 605 3.25 12.19 17.53
C SER A 605 3.68 13.42 16.74
N LEU A 606 3.34 14.60 17.24
CA LEU A 606 3.86 15.89 16.81
C LEU A 606 4.89 16.38 17.83
N SER A 607 6.14 16.49 17.40
CA SER A 607 7.22 17.03 18.24
C SER A 607 7.33 18.55 18.09
N CYS A 608 7.24 19.25 19.21
CA CYS A 608 7.26 20.70 19.30
C CYS A 608 8.47 21.20 20.11
N SER A 609 9.09 22.30 19.66
CA SER A 609 10.13 23.02 20.40
C SER A 609 9.65 24.42 20.80
N LYS A 610 10.58 25.20 21.38
CA LYS A 610 10.39 26.63 21.68
C LYS A 610 10.10 27.49 20.43
N ASP A 611 10.48 27.01 19.25
CA ASP A 611 10.40 27.74 17.97
C ASP A 611 9.19 27.31 17.11
N GLY A 612 8.38 26.38 17.61
CA GLY A 612 7.25 25.81 16.87
C GLY A 612 7.29 24.27 16.74
N PRO A 613 6.31 23.68 16.05
CA PRO A 613 6.32 22.28 15.64
C PRO A 613 7.48 22.00 14.68
N ARG A 614 8.15 20.85 14.85
CA ARG A 614 9.39 20.51 14.14
C ARG A 614 9.20 19.37 13.14
N HIS A 615 8.63 18.26 13.61
CA HIS A 615 8.41 17.07 12.82
C HIS A 615 7.27 16.26 13.43
N VAL A 616 6.70 15.37 12.64
CA VAL A 616 5.83 14.31 13.10
C VAL A 616 6.55 12.97 13.11
N ARG A 617 6.12 12.04 13.97
CA ARG A 617 6.66 10.68 14.06
C ARG A 617 5.57 9.63 14.21
N HIS A 618 5.79 8.50 13.57
CA HIS A 618 5.04 7.26 13.74
C HIS A 618 5.94 6.07 13.37
N ASN A 619 5.92 4.99 14.16
CA ASN A 619 6.74 3.80 13.94
C ASN A 619 8.23 4.11 13.69
N ASN A 620 8.79 5.03 14.48
CA ASN A 620 10.17 5.51 14.38
C ASN A 620 10.53 6.18 13.04
N ARG A 621 9.54 6.46 12.18
CA ARG A 621 9.71 7.25 10.96
C ARG A 621 9.40 8.70 11.27
N GLN A 622 10.30 9.60 10.88
CA GLN A 622 10.18 11.04 11.12
C GLN A 622 9.93 11.78 9.81
N THR A 623 8.94 12.68 9.80
CA THR A 623 8.67 13.59 8.69
C THR A 623 8.81 15.03 9.18
N SER A 624 9.76 15.76 8.60
CA SER A 624 9.98 17.18 8.93
C SER A 624 8.81 18.04 8.46
N ILE A 625 8.39 18.99 9.29
CA ILE A 625 7.36 19.97 8.92
C ILE A 625 8.07 21.16 8.26
N SER A 626 7.76 21.42 7.00
CA SER A 626 8.32 22.55 6.25
C SER A 626 7.83 23.87 6.85
N SER A 627 8.76 24.76 7.20
CA SER A 627 8.47 26.09 7.77
C SER A 627 7.87 27.09 6.78
N SER A 628 7.33 26.65 5.65
CA SER A 628 6.95 27.48 4.49
C SER A 628 5.74 28.42 4.71
N SER A 629 5.22 28.53 5.93
CA SER A 629 4.16 29.50 6.26
C SER A 629 4.68 30.92 6.53
N SER A 630 6.00 31.18 6.49
CA SER A 630 6.59 32.49 6.83
C SER A 630 6.92 33.40 5.63
N SER A 631 6.51 33.08 4.40
CA SER A 631 6.69 33.97 3.25
C SER A 631 5.43 34.80 2.96
N SER A 632 5.20 35.83 3.76
CA SER A 632 4.68 37.12 3.28
C SER A 632 5.04 38.23 4.29
N SER A 633 5.69 39.25 3.75
CA SER A 633 6.33 40.40 4.37
C SER A 633 5.42 41.27 5.26
N SER A 634 5.86 41.57 6.47
CA SER A 634 6.12 42.94 6.97
C SER A 634 6.33 42.94 8.49
N SER A 635 7.28 43.76 8.91
CA SER A 635 7.66 44.06 10.30
C SER A 635 6.48 44.30 11.23
N SER A 636 6.07 43.24 11.95
CA SER A 636 5.46 43.32 13.27
C SER A 636 5.75 42.02 13.99
N SER A 637 6.10 42.11 15.28
CA SER A 637 6.43 41.00 16.16
C SER A 637 5.23 40.07 16.37
N SER A 638 4.85 39.28 15.36
CA SER A 638 3.84 38.24 15.54
C SER A 638 4.44 37.18 16.47
N SER A 639 4.00 37.19 17.72
CA SER A 639 4.37 36.19 18.72
C SER A 639 4.04 34.81 18.15
N VAL A 640 5.03 33.96 17.97
CA VAL A 640 4.83 32.56 17.57
C VAL A 640 3.88 31.94 18.59
N SER A 641 2.63 31.68 18.19
CA SER A 641 1.66 31.04 19.08
C SER A 641 2.07 29.57 19.25
N ASN A 642 2.50 29.21 20.46
CA ASN A 642 2.78 27.83 20.83
C ASN A 642 1.48 27.08 21.15
N ARG A 643 0.56 27.09 20.18
CA ARG A 643 -0.74 26.43 20.27
C ARG A 643 -0.94 25.52 19.07
N ALA A 644 -1.27 24.27 19.35
CA ALA A 644 -1.48 23.24 18.35
C ALA A 644 -2.90 22.70 18.49
N ALA A 645 -3.52 22.39 17.35
CA ALA A 645 -4.77 21.66 17.32
C ALA A 645 -4.54 20.27 16.75
N VAL A 646 -5.31 19.32 17.27
CA VAL A 646 -5.34 17.94 16.80
C VAL A 646 -6.77 17.62 16.40
N TYR A 647 -6.93 17.01 15.23
CA TYR A 647 -8.20 16.52 14.74
C TYR A 647 -8.08 15.04 14.38
N VAL A 648 -8.94 14.22 14.92
CA VAL A 648 -9.05 12.78 14.60
C VAL A 648 -10.38 12.57 13.93
N ASP A 649 -10.40 11.87 12.79
CA ASP A 649 -11.59 11.33 12.14
C ASP A 649 -11.44 9.81 12.08
N CYS A 650 -11.94 9.12 13.12
CA CYS A 650 -11.82 7.67 13.21
C CYS A 650 -12.46 6.93 12.01
N PRO A 651 -13.69 7.27 11.55
CA PRO A 651 -14.29 6.64 10.37
C PRO A 651 -13.48 6.82 9.09
N ALA A 652 -12.89 7.99 8.89
CA ALA A 652 -12.04 8.25 7.73
C ALA A 652 -10.60 7.74 7.88
N GLY A 653 -10.23 7.23 9.07
CA GLY A 653 -8.86 6.79 9.35
C GLY A 653 -7.84 7.93 9.35
N THR A 654 -8.22 9.17 9.69
CA THR A 654 -7.30 10.32 9.61
C THR A 654 -6.99 10.94 10.97
N LEU A 655 -5.74 11.37 11.14
CA LEU A 655 -5.24 12.16 12.27
C LEU A 655 -4.46 13.35 11.75
N SER A 656 -4.97 14.56 11.97
CA SER A 656 -4.41 15.81 11.46
C SER A 656 -3.90 16.69 12.59
N PHE A 657 -2.72 17.28 12.38
CA PHE A 657 -2.10 18.27 13.26
C PHE A 657 -2.12 19.64 12.59
N TYR A 658 -2.44 20.66 13.38
CA TYR A 658 -2.47 22.06 12.94
C TYR A 658 -1.72 22.95 13.92
N ARG A 659 -1.13 24.03 13.43
CA ARG A 659 -0.73 25.17 14.25
C ARG A 659 -1.89 26.15 14.30
N VAL A 660 -2.21 26.66 15.48
CA VAL A 660 -3.27 27.65 15.68
C VAL A 660 -2.62 29.04 15.69
N SER A 661 -3.01 29.92 14.78
CA SER A 661 -2.50 31.30 14.69
C SER A 661 -3.65 32.25 14.45
N SER A 662 -3.87 33.22 15.37
CA SER A 662 -4.95 34.22 15.27
C SER A 662 -6.30 33.62 14.83
N ASP A 663 -6.69 32.52 15.51
CA ASP A 663 -7.89 31.71 15.24
C ASP A 663 -7.97 31.00 13.88
N THR A 664 -6.94 31.08 13.04
CA THR A 664 -6.78 30.27 11.83
C THR A 664 -6.06 28.95 12.14
N LEU A 665 -6.45 27.89 11.43
CA LEU A 665 -5.78 26.58 11.49
C LEU A 665 -4.83 26.46 10.31
N ILE A 666 -3.53 26.43 10.60
CA ILE A 666 -2.49 26.16 9.60
C ILE A 666 -2.20 24.66 9.67
N HIS A 667 -2.55 23.93 8.61
CA HIS A 667 -2.28 22.50 8.53
C HIS A 667 -0.77 22.22 8.60
N LEU A 668 -0.40 21.22 9.39
CA LEU A 668 1.00 20.78 9.53
C LEU A 668 1.20 19.41 8.88
N HIS A 669 0.34 18.46 9.22
CA HIS A 669 0.46 17.08 8.74
C HIS A 669 -0.83 16.29 8.98
N THR A 670 -1.10 15.29 8.14
CA THR A 670 -2.17 14.31 8.35
C THR A 670 -1.62 12.91 8.19
N PHE A 671 -1.78 12.08 9.22
CA PHE A 671 -1.63 10.64 9.12
C PHE A 671 -2.93 10.03 8.60
N ASN A 672 -2.81 9.09 7.67
CA ASN A 672 -3.92 8.25 7.21
C ASN A 672 -3.59 6.79 7.54
N THR A 673 -4.48 6.13 8.26
CA THR A 673 -4.30 4.76 8.71
C THR A 673 -5.65 4.15 9.08
N THR A 674 -5.76 2.83 8.98
CA THR A 674 -6.91 2.13 9.56
C THR A 674 -6.68 2.00 11.06
N PHE A 675 -7.42 2.76 11.86
CA PHE A 675 -7.34 2.63 13.31
C PHE A 675 -7.94 1.29 13.76
N THR A 676 -7.12 0.43 14.35
CA THR A 676 -7.51 -0.93 14.76
C THR A 676 -8.04 -0.99 16.19
N GLN A 677 -7.82 0.06 16.98
CA GLN A 677 -8.26 0.16 18.37
C GLN A 677 -8.69 1.60 18.68
N THR A 678 -9.37 1.78 19.82
CA THR A 678 -9.70 3.11 20.34
C THR A 678 -8.43 3.92 20.61
N LEU A 679 -8.43 5.17 20.15
CA LEU A 679 -7.32 6.10 20.32
C LEU A 679 -7.45 6.93 21.60
N TYR A 680 -6.31 7.32 22.17
CA TYR A 680 -6.22 8.12 23.38
C TYR A 680 -5.19 9.25 23.17
N PRO A 681 -5.56 10.52 23.43
CA PRO A 681 -4.60 11.62 23.42
C PRO A 681 -3.52 11.41 24.49
N GLY A 682 -2.28 11.79 24.19
CA GLY A 682 -1.15 11.65 25.08
C GLY A 682 -0.15 12.78 24.93
N PHE A 683 0.66 12.99 25.96
CA PHE A 683 1.69 14.04 25.96
C PHE A 683 3.00 13.51 26.54
N ARG A 684 4.12 13.91 25.95
CA ARG A 684 5.47 13.72 26.50
C ARG A 684 6.15 15.06 26.74
N LEU A 685 6.86 15.20 27.85
CA LEU A 685 7.55 16.45 28.19
C LEU A 685 9.05 16.18 28.39
N TRP A 686 9.87 16.55 27.41
CA TRP A 686 11.27 16.09 27.31
C TRP A 686 12.20 16.67 28.37
N SER A 687 11.96 17.90 28.82
CA SER A 687 12.88 18.59 29.73
C SER A 687 12.16 19.33 30.85
N PRO A 688 12.78 19.42 32.05
CA PRO A 688 12.22 20.17 33.16
C PRO A 688 11.88 21.61 32.77
N GLY A 689 10.69 22.08 33.17
CA GLY A 689 10.15 23.39 32.80
C GLY A 689 9.35 23.41 31.50
N SER A 690 9.36 22.31 30.72
CA SER A 690 8.37 22.13 29.64
C SER A 690 6.98 21.92 30.22
N SER A 691 5.93 22.35 29.51
CA SER A 691 4.55 22.21 29.95
C SER A 691 3.56 22.09 28.79
N VAL A 692 2.44 21.42 29.03
CA VAL A 692 1.28 21.38 28.13
C VAL A 692 0.04 21.79 28.93
N SER A 693 -0.79 22.66 28.36
CA SER A 693 -2.08 23.09 28.93
C SER A 693 -3.19 22.76 27.94
N LEU A 694 -4.25 22.10 28.42
CA LEU A 694 -5.46 21.79 27.65
C LEU A 694 -6.32 23.06 27.52
N CYS A 695 -6.58 23.51 26.29
CA CYS A 695 -7.37 24.72 26.02
C CYS A 695 -8.87 24.50 26.22
#